data_AF-A0A1X4IW02-F1
#
_entry.id   AF-A0A1X4IW02-F1
#
_cell.length_a   1.000
_cell.length_b   1.000
_cell.length_c   1.000
_cell.angle_alpha   90.00
_cell.angle_beta   90.00
_cell.angle_gamma   90.00
#
_symmetry.space_group_name_H-M   'P 1'
#
loop_
_entity.id
_entity.type
_entity.pdbx_description
1 polymer ?
#
loop_
_entity_poly.entity_id
_entity_poly.type
_entity_poly.pdbx_seq_one_letter_code
_entity_poly.pdbx_strand_id
1 'polypeptide(L)'
;MIAVSNTSGIISEYDWSTSRLTFGFPDSKAEFPNGYDRGSIAALGPLPEVVRDAARAVFALYDSFLNIRLREVDPGTRWPDLAVAASSDPAVVGLGYYPTGDKFYSGDLWVNTDAAIPDTVLTGGGSLIGRYAWQLLLHETGHALGLKHPHETLGSATTTLPRAVDGIENTVMSYRSVTGQTGLALTSETWGHVQSPMVLDIAALQKIYGADYATAASDTIYSFDSKTGAVLRDGTSMGTPGAARTFLTLWDGGGTDMFTLTGYDRAVRIDLTPGGGVDLDVAGNAYRARLGTGEYASQHIWFSLLSNNDRRGYFENAQGGSGADVIIGNAWNNVLLGGSGNDTLSGGAGNDSLFGGAGKDRMDGGANSDEYFVDSLDVVTDTGTVGYDKAQISSAAGDRISFAGWSGIERVNGNIGDDVINGATQTAKLLLFGNDGADALTGGGADDVLIGGTGNDTLRGGAGDDVLLGSTGADTFFGGSGNDIFYIDNTGDRVVDGGDGTDKAIINAAAGVALKVGGWVGVERVVGYLGDDRIDATGMTQNIVLVGGLGRDRLTGGNGNDRIFSGESNDTLLGGGGADALIGGAGHDRIDGGAGNDFYLGGSGADTFAWSDGFGRDVVKDFVDGTDKLDFSGLSGVSGLSDLSIRQSGAHAILSATGDGANSVTLADFNSAALEASDFIFV
;
A
#
# COMPACT_ATOMS: atom_id res chain seq x y z
N MET A 1 -1.38 19.56 -15.86
CA MET A 1 -2.64 18.82 -16.08
C MET A 1 -3.57 19.60 -16.97
N ILE A 2 -4.19 18.91 -17.93
CA ILE A 2 -5.21 19.45 -18.84
C ILE A 2 -6.59 19.08 -18.30
N ALA A 3 -7.56 20.00 -18.36
CA ALA A 3 -8.88 19.80 -17.77
C ALA A 3 -9.97 19.61 -18.82
N VAL A 4 -10.97 18.77 -18.54
CA VAL A 4 -12.11 18.49 -19.44
C VAL A 4 -12.89 19.77 -19.77
N SER A 5 -12.94 20.74 -18.85
CA SER A 5 -13.60 22.03 -19.05
C SER A 5 -13.06 22.80 -20.27
N ASN A 6 -11.79 22.59 -20.63
CA ASN A 6 -11.15 23.25 -21.76
C ASN A 6 -11.74 22.81 -23.12
N THR A 7 -12.35 21.62 -23.21
CA THR A 7 -12.94 21.10 -24.47
C THR A 7 -13.91 22.08 -25.13
N SER A 8 -14.65 22.86 -24.34
CA SER A 8 -15.60 23.86 -24.84
C SER A 8 -14.96 24.97 -25.69
N GLY A 9 -13.64 25.18 -25.59
CA GLY A 9 -12.89 26.14 -26.40
C GLY A 9 -12.65 25.71 -27.84
N ILE A 10 -12.84 24.42 -28.15
CA ILE A 10 -12.60 23.84 -29.49
C ILE A 10 -13.83 23.15 -30.08
N ILE A 11 -14.95 23.06 -29.36
CA ILE A 11 -16.20 22.54 -29.90
C ILE A 11 -16.91 23.65 -30.68
N SER A 12 -17.32 23.36 -31.92
CA SER A 12 -18.17 24.26 -32.72
C SER A 12 -19.66 24.08 -32.38
N GLU A 13 -20.53 24.80 -33.07
CA GLU A 13 -21.99 24.62 -32.97
C GLU A 13 -22.55 23.56 -33.94
N TYR A 14 -21.68 22.91 -34.72
CA TYR A 14 -22.04 21.95 -35.77
C TYR A 14 -21.61 20.54 -35.37
N ASP A 15 -22.52 19.57 -35.52
CA ASP A 15 -22.25 18.15 -35.34
C ASP A 15 -23.05 17.28 -36.33
N TRP A 16 -22.65 16.02 -36.46
CA TRP A 16 -23.46 15.03 -37.18
C TRP A 16 -24.55 14.45 -36.26
N SER A 17 -25.79 14.45 -36.74
CA SER A 17 -26.92 13.82 -36.04
C SER A 17 -26.94 12.28 -36.09
N THR A 18 -25.97 11.66 -36.76
CA THR A 18 -25.87 10.20 -36.92
C THR A 18 -24.50 9.69 -36.50
N SER A 19 -24.47 8.51 -35.91
CA SER A 19 -23.24 7.79 -35.55
C SER A 19 -22.72 6.89 -36.68
N ARG A 20 -23.36 6.88 -37.86
CA ARG A 20 -22.91 6.06 -39.01
C ARG A 20 -22.59 6.97 -40.18
N LEU A 21 -21.31 7.23 -40.35
CA LEU A 21 -20.80 8.13 -41.38
C LEU A 21 -20.10 7.32 -42.47
N THR A 22 -20.13 7.84 -43.69
CA THR A 22 -19.43 7.29 -44.83
C THR A 22 -18.35 8.24 -45.29
N PHE A 23 -17.22 7.71 -45.76
CA PHE A 23 -16.15 8.52 -46.35
C PHE A 23 -15.80 8.03 -47.75
N GLY A 24 -15.22 8.89 -48.58
CA GLY A 24 -14.84 8.52 -49.95
C GLY A 24 -13.87 9.52 -50.58
N PHE A 25 -13.30 9.10 -51.71
CA PHE A 25 -12.23 9.82 -52.42
C PHE A 25 -12.68 10.18 -53.84
N PRO A 26 -13.30 11.35 -54.06
CA PRO A 26 -13.70 11.74 -55.40
C PRO A 26 -12.48 11.96 -56.30
N ASP A 27 -12.54 11.41 -57.51
CA ASP A 27 -11.45 11.45 -58.51
C ASP A 27 -11.60 12.62 -59.50
N SER A 28 -12.78 13.23 -59.55
CA SER A 28 -13.05 14.32 -60.50
C SER A 28 -14.13 15.29 -60.02
N LYS A 29 -14.14 16.50 -60.59
CA LYS A 29 -15.21 17.51 -60.39
C LYS A 29 -16.60 16.96 -60.72
N ALA A 30 -16.70 15.98 -61.63
CA ALA A 30 -17.97 15.45 -62.10
C ALA A 30 -18.67 14.56 -61.06
N GLU A 31 -17.94 14.05 -60.07
CA GLU A 31 -18.50 13.21 -59.00
C GLU A 31 -19.13 14.04 -57.88
N PHE A 32 -18.82 15.33 -57.79
CA PHE A 32 -19.41 16.22 -56.79
C PHE A 32 -20.88 16.54 -57.11
N PRO A 33 -21.78 16.55 -56.10
CA PRO A 33 -23.18 16.89 -56.30
C PRO A 33 -23.36 18.29 -56.93
N ASN A 34 -24.05 18.35 -58.07
CA ASN A 34 -24.48 19.57 -58.76
C ASN A 34 -23.39 20.56 -59.25
N GLY A 35 -22.20 20.07 -59.61
CA GLY A 35 -21.23 20.88 -60.35
C GLY A 35 -20.64 22.03 -59.52
N TYR A 36 -20.08 21.66 -58.37
CA TYR A 36 -19.29 22.47 -57.43
C TYR A 36 -18.56 23.66 -58.11
N ASP A 37 -19.13 24.86 -58.01
CA ASP A 37 -18.57 26.09 -58.60
C ASP A 37 -18.14 27.08 -57.53
N ARG A 38 -17.20 26.66 -56.67
CA ARG A 38 -16.30 27.61 -56.01
C ARG A 38 -15.21 27.94 -57.03
N GLY A 39 -15.31 29.11 -57.65
CA GLY A 39 -14.30 29.63 -58.59
C GLY A 39 -12.87 29.75 -58.03
N SER A 40 -12.64 29.43 -56.75
CA SER A 40 -11.33 29.40 -56.09
C SER A 40 -10.64 28.03 -56.13
N ILE A 41 -11.36 26.89 -56.22
CA ILE A 41 -10.71 25.57 -56.14
C ILE A 41 -10.25 25.11 -57.54
N ALA A 42 -8.99 25.41 -57.85
CA ALA A 42 -8.31 24.99 -59.08
C ALA A 42 -8.21 23.45 -59.19
N ALA A 43 -8.14 22.94 -60.42
CA ALA A 43 -8.19 21.55 -60.89
C ALA A 43 -8.19 20.43 -59.81
N LEU A 44 -9.26 19.61 -59.81
CA LEU A 44 -9.27 18.32 -59.12
C LEU A 44 -8.61 17.26 -60.00
N GLY A 45 -7.63 16.58 -59.45
CA GLY A 45 -7.15 15.29 -59.93
C GLY A 45 -7.37 14.22 -58.86
N PRO A 46 -7.12 12.95 -59.19
CA PRO A 46 -7.21 11.86 -58.22
C PRO A 46 -6.25 12.11 -57.06
N LEU A 47 -6.72 11.91 -55.83
CA LEU A 47 -5.87 12.01 -54.64
C LEU A 47 -4.78 10.91 -54.72
N PRO A 48 -3.49 11.21 -54.46
CA PRO A 48 -2.44 10.19 -54.46
C PRO A 48 -2.73 9.06 -53.48
N GLU A 49 -2.42 7.81 -53.85
CA GLU A 49 -2.79 6.64 -53.03
C GLU A 49 -2.22 6.70 -51.61
N VAL A 50 -0.99 7.18 -51.44
CA VAL A 50 -0.37 7.38 -50.12
C VAL A 50 -1.19 8.29 -49.20
N VAL A 51 -1.94 9.25 -49.77
CA VAL A 51 -2.83 10.13 -49.01
C VAL A 51 -4.17 9.48 -48.74
N ARG A 52 -4.70 8.68 -49.68
CA ARG A 52 -5.90 7.87 -49.42
C ARG A 52 -5.65 6.90 -48.28
N ASP A 53 -4.51 6.21 -48.28
CA ASP A 53 -4.11 5.29 -47.21
C ASP A 53 -3.93 6.03 -45.88
N ALA A 54 -3.32 7.22 -45.89
CA ALA A 54 -3.22 8.04 -44.68
C ALA A 54 -4.59 8.52 -44.19
N ALA A 55 -5.49 8.96 -45.08
CA ALA A 55 -6.84 9.37 -44.73
C ALA A 55 -7.67 8.20 -44.17
N ARG A 56 -7.56 7.00 -44.75
CA ARG A 56 -8.16 5.77 -44.20
C ARG A 56 -7.66 5.50 -42.79
N ALA A 57 -6.36 5.61 -42.55
CA ALA A 57 -5.77 5.39 -41.23
C ALA A 57 -6.20 6.47 -40.23
N VAL A 58 -6.28 7.75 -40.64
CA VAL A 58 -6.82 8.84 -39.82
C VAL A 58 -8.29 8.57 -39.46
N PHE A 59 -9.13 8.22 -40.42
CA PHE A 59 -10.53 7.88 -40.14
C PHE A 59 -10.66 6.67 -39.21
N ALA A 60 -9.82 5.64 -39.37
CA ALA A 60 -9.79 4.50 -38.45
C ALA A 60 -9.38 4.91 -37.02
N LEU A 61 -8.48 5.89 -36.86
CA LEU A 61 -8.15 6.44 -35.53
C LEU A 61 -9.35 7.16 -34.91
N TYR A 62 -10.05 8.02 -35.65
CA TYR A 62 -11.27 8.67 -35.14
C TYR A 62 -12.36 7.65 -34.79
N ASP A 63 -12.51 6.59 -35.58
CA ASP A 63 -13.44 5.48 -35.33
C ASP A 63 -13.09 4.69 -34.05
N SER A 64 -11.81 4.64 -33.66
CA SER A 64 -11.34 3.81 -32.55
C SER A 64 -11.55 4.40 -31.16
N PHE A 65 -11.87 5.69 -31.04
CA PHE A 65 -12.16 6.32 -29.73
C PHE A 65 -13.53 6.99 -29.66
N LEU A 66 -14.25 7.07 -30.77
CA LEU A 66 -15.58 7.65 -30.86
C LEU A 66 -16.63 6.59 -31.11
N ASN A 67 -17.81 6.78 -30.52
CA ASN A 67 -18.99 5.99 -30.83
C ASN A 67 -19.64 6.43 -32.17
N ILE A 68 -18.81 6.51 -33.22
CA ILE A 68 -19.20 6.61 -34.62
C ILE A 68 -18.76 5.34 -35.34
N ARG A 69 -19.25 5.13 -36.56
CA ARG A 69 -18.80 4.05 -37.45
C ARG A 69 -18.55 4.62 -38.83
N LEU A 70 -17.28 4.67 -39.23
CA LEU A 70 -16.83 5.19 -40.52
C LEU A 70 -16.69 4.06 -41.56
N ARG A 71 -17.30 4.24 -42.72
CA ARG A 71 -17.24 3.26 -43.81
C ARG A 71 -16.90 3.90 -45.15
N GLU A 72 -15.90 3.35 -45.84
CA GLU A 72 -15.56 3.78 -47.21
C GLU A 72 -16.71 3.44 -48.19
N VAL A 73 -17.03 4.40 -49.05
CA VAL A 73 -17.97 4.26 -50.16
C VAL A 73 -17.36 4.82 -51.44
N ASP A 74 -17.79 4.30 -52.58
CA ASP A 74 -17.45 4.85 -53.88
C ASP A 74 -18.30 6.10 -54.14
N PRO A 75 -17.70 7.32 -54.25
CA PRO A 75 -18.42 8.56 -54.49
C PRO A 75 -19.29 8.55 -55.76
N GLY A 76 -18.91 7.76 -56.78
CA GLY A 76 -19.70 7.59 -58.00
C GLY A 76 -21.01 6.82 -57.80
N THR A 77 -21.14 6.06 -56.71
CA THR A 77 -22.34 5.28 -56.39
C THR A 77 -23.16 5.88 -55.26
N ARG A 78 -22.50 6.47 -54.26
CA ARG A 78 -23.10 7.15 -53.13
C ARG A 78 -22.14 8.25 -52.70
N TRP A 79 -22.63 9.49 -52.66
CA TRP A 79 -21.87 10.59 -52.09
C TRP A 79 -21.57 10.32 -50.61
N PRO A 80 -20.30 10.39 -50.18
CA PRO A 80 -19.93 10.18 -48.78
C PRO A 80 -20.37 11.34 -47.89
N ASP A 81 -20.44 11.10 -46.58
CA ASP A 81 -20.61 12.15 -45.59
C ASP A 81 -19.30 12.94 -45.39
N LEU A 82 -18.15 12.27 -45.53
CA LEU A 82 -16.81 12.85 -45.50
C LEU A 82 -16.10 12.65 -46.85
N ALA A 83 -15.92 13.71 -47.65
CA ALA A 83 -15.27 13.62 -48.96
C ALA A 83 -13.84 14.18 -48.91
N VAL A 84 -12.82 13.36 -49.19
CA VAL A 84 -11.41 13.82 -49.20
C VAL A 84 -10.93 14.02 -50.63
N ALA A 85 -10.62 15.27 -50.97
CA ALA A 85 -10.36 15.67 -52.34
C ALA A 85 -9.05 16.45 -52.50
N ALA A 86 -8.40 16.29 -53.66
CA ALA A 86 -7.22 17.07 -54.00
C ALA A 86 -7.59 18.49 -54.44
N SER A 87 -6.82 19.47 -53.98
CA SER A 87 -6.83 20.85 -54.46
C SER A 87 -5.48 21.19 -55.09
N SER A 88 -5.52 21.97 -56.17
CA SER A 88 -4.32 22.63 -56.74
C SER A 88 -4.33 24.15 -56.52
N ASP A 89 -5.25 24.67 -55.69
CA ASP A 89 -5.28 26.08 -55.32
C ASP A 89 -4.11 26.41 -54.38
N PRO A 90 -3.13 27.23 -54.79
CA PRO A 90 -1.97 27.56 -53.96
C PRO A 90 -2.33 28.34 -52.67
N ALA A 91 -3.55 28.86 -52.55
CA ALA A 91 -4.03 29.52 -51.34
C ALA A 91 -4.61 28.55 -50.29
N VAL A 92 -4.84 27.29 -50.64
CA VAL A 92 -5.39 26.26 -49.76
C VAL A 92 -4.27 25.29 -49.41
N VAL A 93 -3.88 25.17 -48.15
CA VAL A 93 -2.93 24.13 -47.69
C VAL A 93 -3.73 22.88 -47.30
N GLY A 94 -4.74 23.08 -46.47
CA GLY A 94 -5.89 22.19 -46.27
C GLY A 94 -7.14 23.02 -45.96
N LEU A 95 -8.31 22.42 -46.12
CA LEU A 95 -9.58 23.03 -45.73
C LEU A 95 -10.64 21.97 -45.44
N GLY A 96 -11.12 21.92 -44.20
CA GLY A 96 -12.20 21.08 -43.72
C GLY A 96 -13.47 21.88 -43.48
N TYR A 97 -14.60 21.34 -43.91
CA TYR A 97 -15.90 21.97 -43.74
C TYR A 97 -16.71 21.33 -42.62
N TYR A 98 -17.26 22.17 -41.74
CA TYR A 98 -18.13 21.75 -40.64
C TYR A 98 -19.35 20.94 -41.10
N PRO A 99 -19.91 20.09 -40.22
CA PRO A 99 -21.13 19.35 -40.49
C PRO A 99 -22.39 20.24 -40.38
N THR A 100 -22.55 21.19 -41.31
CA THR A 100 -23.64 22.19 -41.28
C THR A 100 -25.01 21.62 -41.69
N GLY A 101 -25.04 20.38 -42.18
CA GLY A 101 -26.23 19.76 -42.77
C GLY A 101 -26.59 20.31 -44.17
N ASP A 102 -25.81 21.27 -44.69
CA ASP A 102 -25.86 21.59 -46.11
C ASP A 102 -25.31 20.40 -46.92
N LYS A 103 -25.95 20.07 -48.04
CA LYS A 103 -25.55 18.89 -48.84
C LYS A 103 -24.37 19.17 -49.78
N PHE A 104 -23.79 20.37 -49.72
CA PHE A 104 -22.89 20.85 -50.76
C PHE A 104 -21.43 20.87 -50.30
N TYR A 105 -21.19 21.09 -49.00
CA TYR A 105 -19.86 21.24 -48.44
C TYR A 105 -19.67 20.51 -47.11
N SER A 106 -20.76 20.14 -46.43
CA SER A 106 -20.72 19.47 -45.12
C SER A 106 -19.83 18.23 -45.15
N GLY A 107 -18.72 18.26 -44.39
CA GLY A 107 -17.78 17.15 -44.28
C GLY A 107 -16.76 17.03 -45.42
N ASP A 108 -16.67 17.99 -46.34
CA ASP A 108 -15.62 18.01 -47.36
C ASP A 108 -14.26 18.36 -46.73
N LEU A 109 -13.21 17.64 -47.11
CA LEU A 109 -11.81 17.89 -46.78
C LEU A 109 -11.01 18.09 -48.06
N TRP A 110 -10.37 19.25 -48.18
CA TRP A 110 -9.50 19.59 -49.30
C TRP A 110 -8.04 19.53 -48.86
N VAL A 111 -7.22 18.82 -49.62
CA VAL A 111 -5.78 18.68 -49.36
C VAL A 111 -5.02 19.17 -50.58
N ASN A 112 -4.05 20.07 -50.38
CA ASN A 112 -3.23 20.52 -51.49
C ASN A 112 -2.23 19.45 -51.93
N THR A 113 -2.21 19.15 -53.23
CA THR A 113 -1.32 18.14 -53.82
C THR A 113 -0.24 18.74 -54.72
N ASP A 114 -0.13 20.08 -54.79
CA ASP A 114 0.92 20.77 -55.53
C ASP A 114 2.28 20.56 -54.85
N ALA A 115 3.22 19.96 -55.60
CA ALA A 115 4.59 19.70 -55.16
C ALA A 115 5.38 20.99 -54.88
N ALA A 116 4.90 22.16 -55.32
CA ALA A 116 5.53 23.46 -55.07
C ALA A 116 5.27 24.03 -53.67
N ILE A 117 4.34 23.46 -52.89
CA ILE A 117 4.07 23.87 -51.51
C ILE A 117 4.96 23.03 -50.56
N PRO A 118 5.92 23.65 -49.85
CA PRO A 118 6.76 22.94 -48.88
C PRO A 118 5.93 22.39 -47.72
N ASP A 119 6.35 21.25 -47.16
CA ASP A 119 5.72 20.51 -46.04
C ASP A 119 4.32 19.89 -46.28
N THR A 120 3.61 20.20 -47.36
CA THR A 120 2.54 19.31 -47.86
C THR A 120 3.10 18.15 -48.68
N VAL A 121 4.41 18.11 -48.91
CA VAL A 121 5.09 17.25 -49.89
C VAL A 121 4.80 15.77 -49.66
N LEU A 122 3.80 15.30 -50.40
CA LEU A 122 3.33 13.92 -50.58
C LEU A 122 4.34 13.05 -51.34
N THR A 123 5.57 13.52 -51.53
CA THR A 123 6.57 12.88 -52.37
C THR A 123 7.76 12.42 -51.55
N GLY A 124 7.97 11.11 -51.55
CA GLY A 124 8.95 10.40 -50.72
C GLY A 124 8.26 9.21 -50.08
N GLY A 125 8.52 8.00 -50.59
CA GLY A 125 7.91 6.77 -50.09
C GLY A 125 8.10 6.58 -48.57
N GLY A 126 7.15 5.90 -47.93
CA GLY A 126 7.14 5.66 -46.48
C GLY A 126 5.86 6.16 -45.80
N SER A 127 5.76 5.96 -44.48
CA SER A 127 4.62 6.43 -43.68
C SER A 127 4.56 7.96 -43.62
N LEU A 128 3.33 8.51 -43.67
CA LEU A 128 3.07 9.93 -43.45
C LEU A 128 2.92 10.29 -41.97
N ILE A 129 2.76 9.31 -41.09
CA ILE A 129 2.59 9.52 -39.64
C ILE A 129 3.72 10.39 -39.10
N GLY A 130 3.37 11.41 -38.31
CA GLY A 130 4.32 12.34 -37.72
C GLY A 130 4.90 13.40 -38.69
N ARG A 131 4.41 13.46 -39.93
CA ARG A 131 4.68 14.56 -40.89
C ARG A 131 3.51 15.55 -40.92
N TYR A 132 3.74 16.75 -41.45
CA TYR A 132 2.72 17.79 -41.50
C TYR A 132 1.47 17.36 -42.30
N ALA A 133 1.64 16.62 -43.40
CA ALA A 133 0.51 16.10 -44.18
C ALA A 133 -0.42 15.18 -43.37
N TRP A 134 0.11 14.41 -42.43
CA TRP A 134 -0.69 13.59 -41.52
C TRP A 134 -1.42 14.43 -40.49
N GLN A 135 -0.72 15.40 -39.87
CA GLN A 135 -1.33 16.37 -38.97
C GLN A 135 -2.45 17.16 -39.65
N LEU A 136 -2.27 17.52 -40.93
CA LEU A 136 -3.30 18.21 -41.71
C LEU A 136 -4.54 17.35 -41.86
N LEU A 137 -4.41 16.07 -42.21
CA LEU A 137 -5.55 15.16 -42.31
C LEU A 137 -6.28 15.02 -40.96
N LEU A 138 -5.54 14.90 -39.86
CA LEU A 138 -6.12 14.92 -38.51
C LEU A 138 -6.90 16.23 -38.28
N HIS A 139 -6.28 17.37 -38.54
CA HIS A 139 -6.85 18.70 -38.37
C HIS A 139 -8.15 18.90 -39.14
N GLU A 140 -8.14 18.65 -40.45
CA GLU A 140 -9.32 18.87 -41.30
C GLU A 140 -10.43 17.86 -40.98
N THR A 141 -10.09 16.64 -40.55
CA THR A 141 -11.08 15.68 -40.03
C THR A 141 -11.73 16.21 -38.74
N GLY A 142 -10.95 16.86 -37.87
CA GLY A 142 -11.47 17.57 -36.70
C GLY A 142 -12.56 18.58 -37.07
N HIS A 143 -12.31 19.43 -38.07
CA HIS A 143 -13.33 20.35 -38.59
C HIS A 143 -14.56 19.64 -39.14
N ALA A 144 -14.37 18.61 -39.94
CA ALA A 144 -15.47 17.82 -40.54
C ALA A 144 -16.31 17.06 -39.50
N LEU A 145 -15.77 16.87 -38.29
CA LEU A 145 -16.46 16.31 -37.13
C LEU A 145 -16.94 17.37 -36.13
N GLY A 146 -16.77 18.66 -36.40
CA GLY A 146 -17.35 19.73 -35.59
C GLY A 146 -16.39 20.40 -34.60
N LEU A 147 -15.08 20.21 -34.71
CA LEU A 147 -14.09 20.97 -33.95
C LEU A 147 -13.73 22.28 -34.65
N LYS A 148 -13.58 23.36 -33.90
CA LYS A 148 -13.10 24.66 -34.40
C LYS A 148 -11.69 24.97 -33.92
N HIS A 149 -11.07 25.99 -34.51
CA HIS A 149 -9.82 26.47 -34.00
C HIS A 149 -9.97 27.02 -32.56
N PRO A 150 -8.98 26.80 -31.68
CA PRO A 150 -9.04 27.22 -30.29
C PRO A 150 -9.14 28.73 -30.07
N HIS A 151 -8.69 29.52 -31.05
CA HIS A 151 -8.59 30.97 -30.97
C HIS A 151 -9.73 31.69 -31.70
N GLU A 152 -10.63 30.95 -32.35
CA GLU A 152 -11.73 31.51 -33.12
C GLU A 152 -13.02 31.62 -32.30
N THR A 153 -13.77 32.68 -32.57
CA THR A 153 -15.15 32.86 -32.13
C THR A 153 -16.06 32.68 -33.35
N LEU A 154 -16.83 31.60 -33.40
CA LEU A 154 -17.69 31.25 -34.55
C LEU A 154 -19.15 31.16 -34.10
N GLY A 155 -20.05 31.82 -34.84
CA GLY A 155 -21.49 31.74 -34.60
C GLY A 155 -21.87 32.03 -33.14
N SER A 156 -22.60 31.10 -32.53
CA SER A 156 -22.98 31.10 -31.11
C SER A 156 -21.89 30.53 -30.18
N ALA A 157 -20.91 29.80 -30.72
CA ALA A 157 -19.77 29.23 -30.00
C ALA A 157 -18.64 30.28 -29.82
N THR A 158 -18.74 31.10 -28.77
CA THR A 158 -17.80 32.21 -28.51
C THR A 158 -16.63 31.88 -27.57
N THR A 159 -16.60 30.69 -26.98
CA THR A 159 -15.54 30.26 -26.05
C THR A 159 -14.24 29.96 -26.80
N THR A 160 -13.10 30.42 -26.28
CA THR A 160 -11.75 30.15 -26.82
C THR A 160 -10.87 29.47 -25.76
N LEU A 161 -9.81 28.78 -26.19
CA LEU A 161 -8.82 28.22 -25.26
C LEU A 161 -7.88 29.31 -24.71
N PRO A 162 -7.54 29.26 -23.40
CA PRO A 162 -6.44 30.05 -22.87
C PRO A 162 -5.13 29.70 -23.57
N ARG A 163 -4.26 30.71 -23.79
CA ARG A 163 -2.94 30.50 -24.44
C ARG A 163 -2.07 29.46 -23.75
N ALA A 164 -2.24 29.25 -22.45
CA ALA A 164 -1.48 28.27 -21.68
C ALA A 164 -1.78 26.81 -22.07
N VAL A 165 -2.90 26.55 -22.76
CA VAL A 165 -3.29 25.20 -23.21
C VAL A 165 -3.53 25.11 -24.73
N ASP A 166 -3.51 26.25 -25.42
CA ASP A 166 -3.63 26.34 -26.88
C ASP A 166 -2.27 26.10 -27.55
N GLY A 167 -2.04 24.85 -27.96
CA GLY A 167 -0.88 24.40 -28.71
C GLY A 167 -1.14 23.01 -29.29
N ILE A 168 -0.39 22.64 -30.34
CA ILE A 168 -0.51 21.31 -30.97
C ILE A 168 -0.18 20.15 -30.01
N GLU A 169 0.44 20.44 -28.88
CA GLU A 169 0.70 19.50 -27.78
C GLU A 169 -0.60 18.99 -27.13
N ASN A 170 -1.69 19.76 -27.23
CA ASN A 170 -2.96 19.47 -26.56
C ASN A 170 -4.14 19.33 -27.52
N THR A 171 -4.08 19.96 -28.70
CA THR A 171 -5.12 19.90 -29.74
C THR A 171 -4.51 20.10 -31.13
N VAL A 172 -4.81 19.20 -32.05
CA VAL A 172 -4.40 19.31 -33.46
C VAL A 172 -5.02 20.52 -34.15
N MET A 173 -6.08 21.09 -33.57
CA MET A 173 -6.75 22.30 -34.07
C MET A 173 -5.95 23.58 -33.81
N SER A 174 -4.86 23.54 -33.04
CA SER A 174 -4.06 24.74 -32.77
C SER A 174 -3.19 25.15 -33.95
N TYR A 175 -2.99 26.46 -34.10
CA TYR A 175 -1.99 27.06 -35.00
C TYR A 175 -0.68 27.43 -34.28
N ARG A 176 -0.51 26.99 -33.03
CA ARG A 176 0.69 27.20 -32.22
C ARG A 176 1.47 25.91 -32.09
N SER A 177 2.75 25.96 -32.42
CA SER A 177 3.67 24.81 -32.35
C SER A 177 3.92 24.34 -30.91
N VAL A 178 3.84 25.25 -29.93
CA VAL A 178 3.98 24.96 -28.50
C VAL A 178 2.98 25.76 -27.68
N THR A 179 2.59 25.22 -26.54
CA THR A 179 1.74 25.92 -25.57
C THR A 179 2.37 27.25 -25.13
N GLY A 180 1.56 28.31 -25.00
CA GLY A 180 2.02 29.63 -24.59
C GLY A 180 2.70 30.48 -25.68
N GLN A 181 2.90 29.96 -26.91
CA GLN A 181 3.52 30.71 -28.01
C GLN A 181 2.78 32.02 -28.34
N THR A 182 3.54 33.10 -28.56
CA THR A 182 3.00 34.38 -29.04
C THR A 182 2.86 34.38 -30.56
N GLY A 183 1.65 34.60 -31.07
CA GLY A 183 1.36 34.62 -32.51
C GLY A 183 0.65 33.34 -33.00
N LEU A 184 0.25 33.33 -34.28
CA LEU A 184 -0.30 32.18 -34.98
C LEU A 184 0.69 31.85 -36.11
N ALA A 185 1.56 30.87 -35.89
CA ALA A 185 2.57 30.47 -36.87
C ALA A 185 2.99 29.02 -36.61
N LEU A 186 2.44 28.09 -37.41
CA LEU A 186 2.85 26.68 -37.44
C LEU A 186 4.23 26.48 -38.10
N THR A 187 4.73 27.49 -38.82
CA THR A 187 5.88 27.44 -39.74
C THR A 187 7.25 27.23 -39.08
N SER A 188 7.32 27.08 -37.75
CA SER A 188 8.56 26.86 -37.01
C SER A 188 8.73 25.44 -36.45
N GLU A 189 7.71 24.57 -36.54
CA GLU A 189 7.82 23.20 -36.02
C GLU A 189 8.58 22.31 -37.01
N THR A 190 9.85 22.05 -36.71
CA THR A 190 10.77 21.29 -37.56
C THR A 190 11.22 19.97 -36.93
N TRP A 191 10.69 19.65 -35.74
CA TRP A 191 11.15 18.53 -34.91
C TRP A 191 10.15 17.36 -34.87
N GLY A 192 9.00 17.48 -35.53
CA GLY A 192 7.99 16.43 -35.70
C GLY A 192 6.56 16.95 -35.59
N HIS A 193 5.58 16.19 -36.10
CA HIS A 193 4.15 16.52 -36.04
C HIS A 193 3.36 15.49 -35.24
N VAL A 194 2.16 15.86 -34.79
CA VAL A 194 1.28 14.98 -34.00
C VAL A 194 0.96 13.67 -34.73
N GLN A 195 0.95 12.55 -34.00
CA GLN A 195 0.65 11.22 -34.57
C GLN A 195 -0.82 10.79 -34.36
N SER A 196 -1.54 11.38 -33.41
CA SER A 196 -2.97 11.15 -33.20
C SER A 196 -3.73 12.47 -33.03
N PRO A 197 -5.08 12.43 -33.01
CA PRO A 197 -5.83 13.46 -32.30
C PRO A 197 -5.29 13.60 -30.88
N MET A 198 -5.14 14.82 -30.41
CA MET A 198 -4.54 15.12 -29.13
C MET A 198 -5.60 15.14 -28.04
N VAL A 199 -5.16 15.30 -26.80
CA VAL A 199 -5.97 14.97 -25.63
C VAL A 199 -7.26 15.79 -25.51
N LEU A 200 -7.26 17.05 -25.94
CA LEU A 200 -8.47 17.86 -26.00
C LEU A 200 -9.38 17.48 -27.17
N ASP A 201 -8.81 17.08 -28.32
CA ASP A 201 -9.57 16.67 -29.50
C ASP A 201 -10.41 15.44 -29.20
N ILE A 202 -9.80 14.42 -28.58
CA ILE A 202 -10.47 13.19 -28.16
C ILE A 202 -11.59 13.51 -27.18
N ALA A 203 -11.30 14.24 -26.10
CA ALA A 203 -12.29 14.59 -25.09
C ALA A 203 -13.45 15.44 -25.65
N ALA A 204 -13.15 16.39 -26.55
CA ALA A 204 -14.16 17.23 -27.19
C ALA A 204 -15.07 16.41 -28.12
N LEU A 205 -14.51 15.52 -28.93
CA LEU A 205 -15.30 14.69 -29.84
C LEU A 205 -16.08 13.61 -29.09
N GLN A 206 -15.54 13.04 -28.01
CA GLN A 206 -16.29 12.13 -27.15
C GLN A 206 -17.46 12.83 -26.45
N LYS A 207 -17.36 14.14 -26.19
CA LYS A 207 -18.49 14.93 -25.69
C LYS A 207 -19.58 15.12 -26.75
N ILE A 208 -19.22 15.18 -28.04
CA ILE A 208 -20.17 15.30 -29.15
C ILE A 208 -20.79 13.94 -29.48
N TYR A 209 -19.97 12.91 -29.70
CA TYR A 209 -20.38 11.62 -30.28
C TYR A 209 -20.43 10.46 -29.29
N GLY A 210 -19.89 10.61 -28.08
CA GLY A 210 -19.66 9.51 -27.14
C GLY A 210 -18.34 8.77 -27.40
N ALA A 211 -17.86 8.06 -26.39
CA ALA A 211 -16.62 7.28 -26.44
C ALA A 211 -16.85 5.82 -26.86
N ASP A 212 -15.88 5.21 -27.54
CA ASP A 212 -15.89 3.79 -27.91
C ASP A 212 -15.10 2.94 -26.92
N TYR A 213 -15.82 2.22 -26.04
CA TYR A 213 -15.23 1.32 -25.03
C TYR A 213 -15.00 -0.11 -25.55
N ALA A 214 -15.05 -0.32 -26.87
CA ALA A 214 -14.77 -1.63 -27.47
C ALA A 214 -13.31 -1.75 -27.93
N THR A 215 -12.68 -0.62 -28.26
CA THR A 215 -11.28 -0.57 -28.66
C THR A 215 -10.37 -0.82 -27.46
N ALA A 216 -9.42 -1.74 -27.61
CA ALA A 216 -8.44 -2.11 -26.59
C ALA A 216 -9.02 -2.57 -25.24
N ALA A 217 -10.29 -3.01 -25.20
CA ALA A 217 -11.05 -3.28 -23.96
C ALA A 217 -10.59 -4.47 -23.09
N SER A 218 -9.37 -4.96 -23.26
CA SER A 218 -8.72 -6.01 -22.46
C SER A 218 -7.45 -5.46 -21.83
N ASP A 219 -6.91 -6.12 -20.82
CA ASP A 219 -5.63 -5.75 -20.19
C ASP A 219 -4.52 -5.55 -21.24
N THR A 220 -4.05 -4.30 -21.35
CA THR A 220 -3.15 -3.86 -22.41
C THR A 220 -1.85 -3.32 -21.83
N ILE A 221 -0.71 -3.71 -22.43
CA ILE A 221 0.61 -3.16 -22.07
C ILE A 221 1.03 -2.13 -23.11
N TYR A 222 1.22 -0.90 -22.65
CA TYR A 222 1.80 0.19 -23.41
C TYR A 222 3.26 0.37 -23.02
N SER A 223 4.14 0.53 -24.01
CA SER A 223 5.58 0.73 -23.78
C SER A 223 6.18 1.73 -24.76
N PHE A 224 7.36 2.25 -24.42
CA PHE A 224 8.11 3.17 -25.28
C PHE A 224 9.42 2.54 -25.74
N ASP A 225 9.64 2.50 -27.06
CA ASP A 225 10.92 2.09 -27.64
C ASP A 225 11.85 3.30 -27.77
N SER A 226 12.82 3.39 -26.87
CA SER A 226 13.81 4.46 -26.82
C SER A 226 14.72 4.56 -28.06
N LYS A 227 14.80 3.50 -28.87
CA LYS A 227 15.60 3.49 -30.11
C LYS A 227 14.85 4.11 -31.28
N THR A 228 13.54 3.87 -31.36
CA THR A 228 12.71 4.32 -32.49
C THR A 228 11.82 5.50 -32.15
N GLY A 229 11.64 5.81 -30.86
CA GLY A 229 10.68 6.80 -30.36
C GLY A 229 9.23 6.34 -30.45
N ALA A 230 8.97 5.09 -30.86
CA ALA A 230 7.62 4.59 -31.03
C ALA A 230 6.99 4.19 -29.70
N VAL A 231 5.70 4.49 -29.55
CA VAL A 231 4.86 3.86 -28.53
C VAL A 231 4.34 2.54 -29.08
N LEU A 232 4.39 1.49 -28.28
CA LEU A 232 3.94 0.16 -28.62
C LEU A 232 2.72 -0.19 -27.76
N ARG A 233 1.70 -0.79 -28.38
CA ARG A 233 0.58 -1.48 -27.73
C ARG A 233 0.78 -2.98 -27.90
N ASP A 234 0.97 -3.70 -26.81
CA ASP A 234 1.28 -5.14 -26.80
C ASP A 234 2.42 -5.51 -27.76
N GLY A 235 3.49 -4.69 -27.74
CA GLY A 235 4.66 -4.85 -28.61
C GLY A 235 4.45 -4.42 -30.06
N THR A 236 3.24 -4.03 -30.46
CA THR A 236 2.94 -3.53 -31.81
C THR A 236 3.05 -2.01 -31.85
N SER A 237 3.87 -1.48 -32.77
CA SER A 237 4.05 -0.03 -32.92
C SER A 237 2.75 0.66 -33.33
N MET A 238 2.41 1.73 -32.61
CA MET A 238 1.28 2.62 -32.93
C MET A 238 1.64 3.69 -33.97
N GLY A 239 2.80 3.56 -34.63
CA GLY A 239 3.31 4.49 -35.62
C GLY A 239 4.74 4.91 -35.33
N THR A 240 5.48 5.28 -36.39
CA THR A 240 6.83 5.80 -36.27
C THR A 240 6.80 7.34 -36.22
N PRO A 241 7.50 7.99 -35.29
CA PRO A 241 7.66 9.44 -35.27
C PRO A 241 8.26 9.98 -36.58
N GLY A 242 7.80 11.14 -37.05
CA GLY A 242 8.26 11.74 -38.33
C GLY A 242 9.58 12.52 -38.23
N ALA A 243 10.03 12.80 -37.01
CA ALA A 243 11.33 13.37 -36.61
C ALA A 243 11.46 13.14 -35.09
N ALA A 244 12.47 13.69 -34.43
CA ALA A 244 12.84 13.33 -33.06
C ALA A 244 11.70 13.29 -32.01
N ARG A 245 10.51 13.87 -32.24
CA ARG A 245 9.39 13.99 -31.27
C ARG A 245 8.25 12.98 -31.40
N THR A 246 7.77 12.51 -30.25
CA THR A 246 6.57 11.67 -30.08
C THR A 246 5.44 12.48 -29.45
N PHE A 247 4.30 12.52 -30.11
CA PHE A 247 3.10 13.32 -29.83
C PHE A 247 1.86 12.46 -30.03
N LEU A 248 1.42 11.83 -28.96
CA LEU A 248 0.36 10.84 -29.04
C LEU A 248 -0.55 10.96 -27.82
N THR A 249 -1.83 10.73 -28.02
CA THR A 249 -2.75 10.44 -26.93
C THR A 249 -3.17 8.99 -27.01
N LEU A 250 -3.08 8.29 -25.89
CA LEU A 250 -3.54 6.93 -25.73
C LEU A 250 -5.01 6.92 -25.34
N TRP A 251 -5.82 6.23 -26.13
CA TRP A 251 -7.19 5.84 -25.79
C TRP A 251 -7.20 4.33 -25.53
N ASP A 252 -7.74 3.97 -24.38
CA ASP A 252 -8.11 2.60 -24.03
C ASP A 252 -9.60 2.55 -23.67
N GLY A 253 -10.26 1.45 -24.00
CA GLY A 253 -11.69 1.25 -23.82
C GLY A 253 -12.05 0.37 -22.62
N GLY A 254 -11.07 -0.25 -21.95
CA GLY A 254 -11.29 -1.11 -20.79
C GLY A 254 -10.14 -2.07 -20.55
N GLY A 255 -10.06 -2.62 -19.34
CA GLY A 255 -9.00 -3.57 -18.97
C GLY A 255 -8.37 -3.15 -17.66
N THR A 256 -7.29 -3.84 -17.31
CA THR A 256 -6.31 -3.37 -16.33
C THR A 256 -5.01 -3.14 -17.08
N ASP A 257 -4.71 -1.87 -17.33
CA ASP A 257 -3.69 -1.46 -18.27
C ASP A 257 -2.41 -1.03 -17.56
N MET A 258 -1.28 -1.15 -18.27
CA MET A 258 0.02 -0.75 -17.75
C MET A 258 0.76 0.10 -18.77
N PHE A 259 1.32 1.23 -18.35
CA PHE A 259 2.36 1.93 -19.09
C PHE A 259 3.74 1.61 -18.50
N THR A 260 4.64 1.01 -19.28
CA THR A 260 5.96 0.55 -18.82
C THR A 260 7.13 1.15 -19.59
N LEU A 261 8.19 1.52 -18.85
CA LEU A 261 9.41 2.13 -19.34
C LEU A 261 10.68 1.36 -18.97
N THR A 262 10.56 0.05 -18.76
CA THR A 262 11.68 -0.86 -18.36
C THR A 262 12.97 -0.75 -19.18
N GLY A 263 12.91 -0.30 -20.44
CA GLY A 263 14.07 -0.10 -21.32
C GLY A 263 14.65 1.31 -21.34
N TYR A 264 14.15 2.23 -20.49
CA TYR A 264 14.52 3.63 -20.48
C TYR A 264 15.44 3.95 -19.29
N ASP A 265 16.55 4.63 -19.56
CA ASP A 265 17.65 4.80 -18.61
C ASP A 265 17.75 6.21 -18.01
N ARG A 266 16.68 7.00 -18.12
CA ARG A 266 16.61 8.38 -17.65
C ARG A 266 15.39 8.60 -16.79
N ALA A 267 15.49 9.61 -15.94
CA ALA A 267 14.37 10.10 -15.14
C ALA A 267 13.17 10.43 -16.03
N VAL A 268 12.01 9.89 -15.66
CA VAL A 268 10.71 10.17 -16.27
C VAL A 268 9.69 10.63 -15.24
N ARG A 269 8.58 11.18 -15.73
CA ARG A 269 7.37 11.35 -14.93
C ARG A 269 6.21 10.62 -15.62
N ILE A 270 5.54 9.75 -14.89
CA ILE A 270 4.30 9.08 -15.33
C ILE A 270 3.17 9.58 -14.42
N ASP A 271 2.13 10.16 -15.00
CA ASP A 271 1.01 10.75 -14.28
C ASP A 271 -0.29 10.10 -14.78
N LEU A 272 -0.82 9.13 -14.03
CA LEU A 272 -2.02 8.35 -14.39
C LEU A 272 -3.32 9.11 -14.12
N THR A 273 -3.25 10.34 -13.60
CA THR A 273 -4.45 11.15 -13.33
C THR A 273 -5.17 11.54 -14.63
N PRO A 274 -6.47 11.87 -14.58
CA PRO A 274 -7.19 12.33 -15.76
C PRO A 274 -6.52 13.56 -16.40
N GLY A 275 -6.04 13.41 -17.64
CA GLY A 275 -5.28 14.46 -18.33
C GLY A 275 -3.82 14.62 -17.89
N GLY A 276 -3.32 13.61 -17.18
CA GLY A 276 -1.91 13.29 -17.05
C GLY A 276 -1.37 12.52 -18.25
N GLY A 277 -0.11 12.16 -18.19
CA GLY A 277 0.63 11.54 -19.26
C GLY A 277 2.05 11.19 -18.84
N VAL A 278 2.88 10.93 -19.83
CA VAL A 278 4.28 10.54 -19.64
C VAL A 278 5.19 11.64 -20.17
N ASP A 279 6.01 12.18 -19.28
CA ASP A 279 7.10 13.10 -19.60
C ASP A 279 8.45 12.36 -19.50
N LEU A 280 9.16 12.24 -20.61
CA LEU A 280 10.37 11.40 -20.70
C LEU A 280 11.69 12.11 -20.35
N ASP A 281 11.66 13.34 -19.81
CA ASP A 281 12.85 14.06 -19.30
C ASP A 281 12.49 15.09 -18.21
N VAL A 282 12.91 14.82 -16.97
CA VAL A 282 12.62 15.66 -15.77
C VAL A 282 13.80 16.56 -15.37
N ALA A 283 14.97 16.47 -16.03
CA ALA A 283 16.24 17.05 -15.55
C ALA A 283 16.51 18.50 -16.01
N GLY A 284 15.49 19.36 -16.01
CA GLY A 284 15.68 20.81 -16.08
C GLY A 284 15.98 21.42 -17.46
N ASN A 285 15.87 20.65 -18.55
CA ASN A 285 15.59 21.21 -19.87
C ASN A 285 14.13 20.91 -20.17
N ALA A 286 13.29 21.93 -20.05
CA ALA A 286 11.88 21.84 -20.41
C ALA A 286 11.74 21.15 -21.78
N TYR A 287 11.22 19.91 -21.75
CA TYR A 287 10.75 19.16 -22.91
C TYR A 287 11.82 18.69 -23.92
N ARG A 288 12.93 18.04 -23.53
CA ARG A 288 13.92 17.53 -24.53
C ARG A 288 14.64 16.21 -24.18
N ALA A 289 14.03 15.06 -24.45
CA ALA A 289 14.73 13.76 -24.41
C ALA A 289 15.83 13.67 -25.50
N ARG A 290 17.00 13.11 -25.17
CA ARG A 290 18.10 12.93 -26.13
C ARG A 290 17.99 11.54 -26.74
N LEU A 291 17.69 11.42 -28.02
CA LEU A 291 17.64 10.14 -28.72
C LEU A 291 19.04 9.50 -28.78
N GLY A 292 19.11 8.18 -28.94
CA GLY A 292 20.38 7.43 -29.09
C GLY A 292 21.26 7.88 -30.27
N THR A 293 20.75 8.76 -31.13
CA THR A 293 21.41 9.43 -32.26
C THR A 293 22.00 10.80 -31.94
N GLY A 294 21.78 11.36 -30.73
CA GLY A 294 22.27 12.67 -30.31
C GLY A 294 21.33 13.86 -30.57
N GLU A 295 20.11 13.63 -31.05
CA GLU A 295 19.06 14.63 -31.29
C GLU A 295 18.15 14.86 -30.06
N TYR A 296 17.47 16.01 -29.98
CA TYR A 296 16.58 16.39 -28.86
C TYR A 296 15.11 16.33 -29.26
N ALA A 297 14.27 15.81 -28.37
CA ALA A 297 12.86 15.52 -28.60
C ALA A 297 11.99 15.99 -27.43
N SER A 298 11.10 16.96 -27.66
CA SER A 298 9.97 17.19 -26.76
C SER A 298 8.91 16.13 -27.02
N GLN A 299 8.64 15.27 -26.03
CA GLN A 299 7.72 14.15 -26.16
C GLN A 299 6.56 14.31 -25.19
N HIS A 300 5.34 14.17 -25.70
CA HIS A 300 4.10 14.21 -24.92
C HIS A 300 3.29 12.98 -25.29
N ILE A 301 3.25 12.01 -24.36
CA ILE A 301 2.35 10.86 -24.46
C ILE A 301 1.25 11.10 -23.43
N TRP A 302 0.08 11.50 -23.88
CA TRP A 302 -1.06 11.75 -23.01
C TRP A 302 -1.87 10.50 -22.78
N PHE A 303 -2.42 10.35 -21.58
CA PHE A 303 -3.59 9.50 -21.38
C PHE A 303 -4.85 10.31 -21.69
N SER A 304 -5.82 9.69 -22.36
CA SER A 304 -7.03 10.39 -22.80
C SER A 304 -7.79 11.02 -21.64
N LEU A 305 -8.30 12.24 -21.84
CA LEU A 305 -9.26 12.86 -20.94
C LEU A 305 -10.65 12.27 -21.16
N LEU A 306 -11.30 11.78 -20.10
CA LEU A 306 -12.66 11.26 -20.21
C LEU A 306 -13.71 12.36 -20.08
N SER A 307 -14.58 12.50 -21.10
CA SER A 307 -15.64 13.51 -21.10
C SER A 307 -16.80 13.21 -20.13
N ASN A 308 -16.96 11.94 -19.74
CA ASN A 308 -18.03 11.43 -18.87
C ASN A 308 -17.52 10.78 -17.57
N ASN A 309 -16.20 10.77 -17.34
CA ASN A 309 -15.55 10.15 -16.19
C ASN A 309 -15.84 8.63 -16.01
N ASP A 310 -16.07 7.91 -17.11
CA ASP A 310 -16.33 6.45 -17.09
C ASP A 310 -15.03 5.66 -16.93
N ARG A 311 -14.95 4.87 -15.87
CA ARG A 311 -13.67 4.32 -15.39
C ARG A 311 -12.91 3.46 -16.39
N ARG A 312 -13.60 2.88 -17.36
CA ARG A 312 -13.01 1.92 -18.31
C ARG A 312 -11.93 2.52 -19.22
N GLY A 313 -11.84 3.85 -19.35
CA GLY A 313 -10.80 4.46 -20.20
C GLY A 313 -9.59 5.00 -19.44
N TYR A 314 -9.42 4.64 -18.17
CA TYR A 314 -8.26 5.03 -17.38
C TYR A 314 -7.15 3.99 -17.43
N PHE A 315 -5.94 4.42 -17.08
CA PHE A 315 -4.79 3.55 -16.92
C PHE A 315 -4.60 3.26 -15.44
N GLU A 316 -4.46 2.00 -15.08
CA GLU A 316 -4.37 1.56 -13.68
C GLU A 316 -2.93 1.47 -13.18
N ASN A 317 -1.98 1.11 -14.05
CA ASN A 317 -0.64 0.74 -13.59
C ASN A 317 0.47 1.45 -14.35
N ALA A 318 1.59 1.64 -13.67
CA ALA A 318 2.76 2.28 -14.25
C ALA A 318 4.05 1.61 -13.78
N GLN A 319 5.03 1.55 -14.69
CA GLN A 319 6.37 1.08 -14.38
C GLN A 319 7.42 2.03 -14.96
N GLY A 320 8.31 2.51 -14.11
CA GLY A 320 9.48 3.30 -14.47
C GLY A 320 10.59 2.48 -15.14
N GLY A 321 11.72 3.13 -15.32
CA GLY A 321 12.91 2.57 -15.95
C GLY A 321 14.04 2.37 -14.95
N SER A 322 15.26 2.74 -15.35
CA SER A 322 16.42 2.82 -14.45
C SER A 322 16.77 4.25 -14.03
N GLY A 323 15.85 5.20 -14.29
CA GLY A 323 15.99 6.62 -14.00
C GLY A 323 15.65 6.95 -12.55
N ALA A 324 15.70 8.23 -12.17
CA ALA A 324 15.07 8.68 -10.92
C ALA A 324 13.66 9.18 -11.28
N ASP A 325 12.69 8.28 -11.21
CA ASP A 325 11.39 8.44 -11.83
C ASP A 325 10.36 9.02 -10.86
N VAL A 326 9.35 9.71 -11.41
CA VAL A 326 8.20 10.21 -10.64
C VAL A 326 6.95 9.54 -11.17
N ILE A 327 6.35 8.66 -10.39
CA ILE A 327 5.15 7.91 -10.77
C ILE A 327 4.00 8.35 -9.89
N ILE A 328 2.91 8.80 -10.50
CA ILE A 328 1.71 9.29 -9.81
C ILE A 328 0.54 8.48 -10.31
N GLY A 329 -0.14 7.81 -9.39
CA GLY A 329 -1.38 7.08 -9.60
C GLY A 329 -2.58 8.02 -9.75
N ASN A 330 -3.76 7.46 -9.59
CA ASN A 330 -5.02 8.17 -9.72
C ASN A 330 -5.92 7.92 -8.50
N ALA A 331 -7.23 7.84 -8.72
CA ALA A 331 -8.20 7.67 -7.63
C ALA A 331 -8.66 6.21 -7.49
N TRP A 332 -7.95 5.29 -8.14
CA TRP A 332 -8.22 3.87 -8.19
C TRP A 332 -7.01 3.12 -7.69
N ASN A 333 -7.23 1.85 -7.32
CA ASN A 333 -6.16 0.94 -6.97
C ASN A 333 -5.14 0.82 -8.11
N ASN A 334 -3.93 1.29 -7.87
CA ASN A 334 -2.84 1.29 -8.83
C ASN A 334 -1.73 0.33 -8.39
N VAL A 335 -1.06 -0.29 -9.36
CA VAL A 335 0.24 -0.94 -9.14
C VAL A 335 1.32 -0.05 -9.74
N LEU A 336 2.18 0.50 -8.88
CA LEU A 336 3.24 1.43 -9.25
C LEU A 336 4.61 0.77 -9.01
N LEU A 337 5.42 0.64 -10.06
CA LEU A 337 6.75 0.05 -9.99
C LEU A 337 7.81 1.09 -10.36
N GLY A 338 8.64 1.52 -9.41
CA GLY A 338 9.74 2.48 -9.65
C GLY A 338 10.78 1.90 -10.60
N GLY A 339 11.35 0.75 -10.22
CA GLY A 339 12.28 0.01 -11.04
C GLY A 339 13.68 0.06 -10.44
N SER A 340 14.63 0.71 -11.10
CA SER A 340 15.93 1.01 -10.50
C SER A 340 16.12 2.52 -10.49
N GLY A 341 16.86 3.03 -9.52
CA GLY A 341 17.08 4.46 -9.37
C GLY A 341 16.49 4.96 -8.06
N ASN A 342 16.37 6.28 -7.91
CA ASN A 342 15.79 6.86 -6.70
C ASN A 342 14.44 7.45 -7.08
N ASP A 343 13.41 6.64 -6.96
CA ASP A 343 12.10 6.91 -7.50
C ASP A 343 11.20 7.61 -6.48
N THR A 344 10.18 8.31 -6.97
CA THR A 344 9.13 8.91 -6.15
C THR A 344 7.79 8.41 -6.65
N LEU A 345 7.12 7.59 -5.83
CA LEU A 345 5.84 6.98 -6.14
C LEU A 345 4.75 7.62 -5.27
N SER A 346 3.65 8.00 -5.89
CA SER A 346 2.46 8.50 -5.20
C SER A 346 1.24 7.74 -5.68
N GLY A 347 0.54 7.01 -4.81
CA GLY A 347 -0.66 6.23 -5.15
C GLY A 347 -1.85 7.14 -5.45
N GLY A 348 -2.18 8.01 -4.50
CA GLY A 348 -3.27 8.95 -4.62
C GLY A 348 -4.43 8.56 -3.71
N ALA A 349 -5.52 8.08 -4.31
CA ALA A 349 -6.60 7.48 -3.53
C ALA A 349 -6.90 6.10 -4.09
N GLY A 350 -7.38 5.20 -3.25
CA GLY A 350 -7.55 3.80 -3.64
C GLY A 350 -6.59 2.93 -2.83
N ASN A 351 -6.74 1.62 -2.95
CA ASN A 351 -5.81 0.70 -2.28
C ASN A 351 -4.69 0.38 -3.25
N ASP A 352 -3.56 1.06 -3.11
CA ASP A 352 -2.46 1.04 -4.05
C ASP A 352 -1.36 0.06 -3.62
N SER A 353 -0.60 -0.44 -4.58
CA SER A 353 0.58 -1.28 -4.35
C SER A 353 1.81 -0.61 -4.95
N LEU A 354 2.72 -0.15 -4.08
CA LEU A 354 3.88 0.64 -4.45
C LEU A 354 5.15 -0.19 -4.26
N PHE A 355 5.92 -0.34 -5.34
CA PHE A 355 7.20 -1.06 -5.36
C PHE A 355 8.30 -0.06 -5.70
N GLY A 356 9.13 0.33 -4.72
CA GLY A 356 10.28 1.21 -4.97
C GLY A 356 11.24 0.56 -5.99
N GLY A 357 11.70 -0.63 -5.64
CA GLY A 357 12.64 -1.38 -6.46
C GLY A 357 14.05 -1.20 -5.92
N ALA A 358 15.01 -0.95 -6.80
CA ALA A 358 16.41 -0.82 -6.40
C ALA A 358 16.82 0.65 -6.31
N GLY A 359 17.20 1.12 -5.13
CA GLY A 359 17.79 2.43 -4.92
C GLY A 359 17.19 3.09 -3.69
N LYS A 360 17.10 4.42 -3.65
CA LYS A 360 16.52 5.14 -2.50
C LYS A 360 15.19 5.72 -2.91
N ASP A 361 14.12 4.98 -2.65
CA ASP A 361 12.82 5.34 -3.16
C ASP A 361 12.00 6.07 -2.09
N ARG A 362 11.11 6.94 -2.55
CA ARG A 362 10.14 7.65 -1.73
C ARG A 362 8.74 7.24 -2.15
N MET A 363 7.95 6.74 -1.21
CA MET A 363 6.60 6.25 -1.49
C MET A 363 5.57 6.96 -0.61
N ASP A 364 4.42 7.28 -1.19
CA ASP A 364 3.25 7.89 -0.52
C ASP A 364 1.99 7.29 -1.15
N GLY A 365 1.38 6.30 -0.50
CA GLY A 365 0.17 5.62 -0.97
C GLY A 365 -1.01 6.57 -1.00
N GLY A 366 -1.19 7.36 0.06
CA GLY A 366 -2.20 8.39 0.12
C GLY A 366 -3.45 7.87 0.82
N ALA A 367 -4.64 8.16 0.28
CA ALA A 367 -5.87 7.78 0.96
C ALA A 367 -6.24 6.33 0.69
N ASN A 368 -6.81 5.66 1.70
CA ASN A 368 -7.22 4.26 1.72
C ASN A 368 -6.09 3.34 2.18
N SER A 369 -6.20 2.02 1.93
CA SER A 369 -5.29 1.03 2.53
C SER A 369 -4.27 0.56 1.51
N ASP A 370 -3.03 0.96 1.71
CA ASP A 370 -1.95 0.81 0.74
C ASP A 370 -0.93 -0.23 1.17
N GLU A 371 -0.26 -0.81 0.17
CA GLU A 371 0.79 -1.80 0.36
C GLU A 371 2.11 -1.33 -0.26
N TYR A 372 3.14 -1.25 0.57
CA TYR A 372 4.47 -0.79 0.22
C TYR A 372 5.45 -1.95 0.20
N PHE A 373 6.18 -2.11 -0.88
CA PHE A 373 7.26 -3.09 -1.01
C PHE A 373 8.58 -2.31 -0.96
N VAL A 374 9.26 -2.46 0.17
CA VAL A 374 10.35 -1.59 0.61
C VAL A 374 11.63 -2.37 0.81
N ASP A 375 12.77 -1.71 0.69
CA ASP A 375 14.05 -2.20 1.20
C ASP A 375 14.64 -1.25 2.27
N SER A 376 15.85 -1.54 2.74
CA SER A 376 16.53 -0.74 3.79
C SER A 376 16.88 0.71 3.40
N LEU A 377 16.81 1.07 2.12
CA LEU A 377 17.14 2.38 1.58
C LEU A 377 15.91 3.27 1.37
N ASP A 378 14.72 2.69 1.41
CA ASP A 378 13.45 3.35 1.10
C ASP A 378 12.90 4.19 2.25
N VAL A 379 12.05 5.15 1.89
CA VAL A 379 11.28 5.96 2.82
C VAL A 379 9.82 6.03 2.39
N VAL A 380 8.94 5.48 3.21
CA VAL A 380 7.50 5.70 3.07
C VAL A 380 7.10 6.94 3.85
N THR A 381 6.30 7.82 3.27
CA THR A 381 5.60 8.86 4.02
C THR A 381 4.16 8.83 3.54
N ASP A 382 3.33 8.05 4.22
CA ASP A 382 1.91 8.01 3.91
C ASP A 382 1.26 9.27 4.48
N THR A 383 0.70 10.08 3.58
CA THR A 383 0.03 11.33 3.94
C THR A 383 -1.48 11.18 4.10
N GLY A 384 -2.07 10.04 3.72
CA GLY A 384 -3.47 9.77 4.00
C GLY A 384 -3.67 9.29 5.43
N THR A 385 -4.82 9.62 6.00
CA THR A 385 -5.15 9.30 7.41
C THR A 385 -6.30 8.31 7.53
N VAL A 386 -6.62 7.60 6.44
CA VAL A 386 -7.79 6.72 6.36
C VAL A 386 -7.34 5.44 5.68
N GLY A 387 -7.06 4.40 6.44
CA GLY A 387 -6.44 3.22 5.87
C GLY A 387 -6.01 2.22 6.91
N TYR A 388 -5.59 1.05 6.45
CA TYR A 388 -4.74 0.14 7.19
C TYR A 388 -3.58 -0.19 6.28
N ASP A 389 -2.47 0.50 6.51
CA ASP A 389 -1.37 0.61 5.58
C ASP A 389 -0.25 -0.36 5.98
N LYS A 390 0.32 -1.03 4.97
CA LYS A 390 1.19 -2.18 5.18
C LYS A 390 2.50 -2.03 4.43
N ALA A 391 3.61 -2.18 5.15
CA ALA A 391 4.93 -2.35 4.57
C ALA A 391 5.36 -3.83 4.56
N GLN A 392 5.80 -4.29 3.39
CA GLN A 392 6.46 -5.57 3.18
C GLN A 392 7.92 -5.34 2.83
N ILE A 393 8.82 -5.95 3.59
CA ILE A 393 10.24 -5.95 3.25
C ILE A 393 10.46 -6.87 2.03
N SER A 394 11.12 -6.36 1.00
CA SER A 394 11.22 -6.97 -0.32
C SER A 394 12.45 -7.86 -0.53
N SER A 395 13.41 -7.86 0.41
CA SER A 395 14.69 -8.55 0.28
C SER A 395 14.80 -9.75 1.23
N ALA A 396 15.28 -10.89 0.74
CA ALA A 396 15.18 -12.17 1.44
C ALA A 396 16.22 -12.43 2.55
N ALA A 397 16.94 -11.42 3.08
CA ALA A 397 17.75 -11.57 4.30
C ALA A 397 18.36 -10.28 4.84
N GLY A 398 18.11 -9.98 6.13
CA GLY A 398 19.03 -9.20 6.95
C GLY A 398 18.80 -7.69 6.90
N ASP A 399 17.57 -7.26 6.65
CA ASP A 399 17.26 -5.86 6.38
C ASP A 399 17.21 -5.03 7.65
N ARG A 400 17.64 -3.78 7.54
CA ARG A 400 17.52 -2.79 8.63
C ARG A 400 16.57 -1.69 8.18
N ILE A 401 15.31 -1.79 8.57
CA ILE A 401 14.31 -0.77 8.32
C ILE A 401 14.14 0.10 9.56
N SER A 402 14.33 1.40 9.34
CA SER A 402 14.09 2.43 10.33
C SER A 402 12.90 3.27 9.88
N PHE A 403 11.83 3.28 10.68
CA PHE A 403 10.66 4.14 10.45
C PHE A 403 10.91 5.61 10.81
N ALA A 404 12.16 6.00 11.05
CA ALA A 404 12.54 7.39 11.20
C ALA A 404 12.24 8.16 9.90
N GLY A 405 11.20 9.00 9.93
CA GLY A 405 10.70 9.73 8.77
C GLY A 405 9.55 9.04 8.05
N TRP A 406 9.12 7.88 8.53
CA TRP A 406 7.90 7.21 8.09
C TRP A 406 6.71 7.65 8.94
N SER A 407 5.52 7.61 8.33
CA SER A 407 4.25 7.92 8.98
C SER A 407 3.13 7.15 8.30
N GLY A 408 2.07 6.85 9.05
CA GLY A 408 0.86 6.20 8.52
C GLY A 408 1.08 4.76 8.07
N ILE A 409 1.95 4.00 8.75
CA ILE A 409 2.09 2.56 8.53
C ILE A 409 1.68 1.84 9.81
N GLU A 410 0.65 1.00 9.74
CA GLU A 410 0.17 0.22 10.89
C GLU A 410 0.69 -1.21 10.90
N ARG A 411 1.18 -1.73 9.77
CA ARG A 411 1.68 -3.11 9.67
C ARG A 411 3.02 -3.20 8.97
N VAL A 412 3.91 -4.03 9.53
CA VAL A 412 5.22 -4.33 8.92
C VAL A 412 5.49 -5.83 8.97
N ASN A 413 5.94 -6.40 7.86
CA ASN A 413 6.38 -7.80 7.79
C ASN A 413 7.88 -7.91 7.40
N GLY A 414 8.70 -8.45 8.31
CA GLY A 414 10.15 -8.63 8.24
C GLY A 414 10.64 -9.52 7.11
N ASN A 415 9.96 -10.65 6.86
CA ASN A 415 10.29 -11.70 5.90
C ASN A 415 11.28 -12.76 6.46
N ILE A 416 12.10 -13.40 5.63
CA ILE A 416 13.11 -14.39 6.06
C ILE A 416 14.46 -13.70 6.24
N GLY A 417 15.20 -14.10 7.29
CA GLY A 417 16.49 -13.54 7.69
C GLY A 417 16.39 -12.67 8.95
N ASP A 418 17.54 -12.19 9.42
CA ASP A 418 17.62 -11.44 10.68
C ASP A 418 17.26 -9.95 10.45
N ASP A 419 16.01 -9.58 10.68
CA ASP A 419 15.50 -8.25 10.36
C ASP A 419 15.52 -7.29 11.55
N VAL A 420 15.75 -6.01 11.26
CA VAL A 420 15.63 -4.93 12.25
C VAL A 420 14.51 -3.99 11.84
N ILE A 421 13.43 -3.98 12.62
CA ILE A 421 12.22 -3.20 12.40
C ILE A 421 12.10 -2.19 13.56
N ASN A 422 12.37 -0.91 13.28
CA ASN A 422 12.42 0.12 14.33
C ASN A 422 11.31 1.17 14.21
N GLY A 423 10.24 0.98 14.98
CA GLY A 423 9.04 1.83 15.11
C GLY A 423 9.11 2.91 16.18
N ALA A 424 10.27 3.15 16.81
CA ALA A 424 10.39 4.01 17.99
C ALA A 424 9.91 5.46 17.82
N THR A 425 9.74 5.94 16.58
CA THR A 425 9.22 7.29 16.28
C THR A 425 7.73 7.33 15.96
N GLN A 426 7.07 6.17 15.87
CA GLN A 426 5.66 6.07 15.52
C GLN A 426 4.78 6.33 16.75
N THR A 427 3.62 6.96 16.51
CA THR A 427 2.62 7.27 17.55
C THR A 427 1.29 6.55 17.34
N ALA A 428 1.14 5.85 16.21
CA ALA A 428 0.00 5.00 15.93
C ALA A 428 0.32 3.57 16.35
N LYS A 429 -0.73 2.77 16.59
CA LYS A 429 -0.59 1.34 16.91
C LYS A 429 0.08 0.60 15.74
N LEU A 430 1.11 -0.16 16.06
CA LEU A 430 1.86 -0.99 15.15
C LEU A 430 1.54 -2.47 15.34
N LEU A 431 1.54 -3.19 14.23
CA LEU A 431 1.57 -4.64 14.18
C LEU A 431 2.82 -5.08 13.41
N LEU A 432 3.83 -5.53 14.14
CA LEU A 432 5.15 -5.87 13.61
C LEU A 432 5.34 -7.38 13.59
N PHE A 433 5.78 -7.93 12.47
CA PHE A 433 6.15 -9.34 12.31
C PHE A 433 7.63 -9.44 11.92
N GLY A 434 8.43 -10.20 12.65
CA GLY A 434 9.78 -10.60 12.24
C GLY A 434 9.71 -11.70 11.17
N ASN A 435 8.98 -12.78 11.49
CA ASN A 435 8.84 -14.03 10.74
C ASN A 435 10.01 -15.00 10.96
N ASP A 436 10.88 -15.28 10.00
CA ASP A 436 11.93 -16.30 10.18
C ASP A 436 13.28 -15.60 10.33
N GLY A 437 14.00 -15.77 11.44
CA GLY A 437 15.30 -15.13 11.64
C GLY A 437 15.53 -14.71 13.09
N ALA A 438 16.70 -14.18 13.42
CA ALA A 438 16.91 -13.53 14.70
C ALA A 438 16.59 -12.03 14.58
N ASP A 439 15.36 -11.67 14.89
CA ASP A 439 14.79 -10.36 14.59
C ASP A 439 14.91 -9.38 15.75
N ALA A 440 14.97 -8.09 15.42
CA ALA A 440 14.93 -6.99 16.39
C ALA A 440 13.76 -6.06 16.07
N LEU A 441 12.68 -6.21 16.84
CA LEU A 441 11.44 -5.44 16.67
C LEU A 441 11.35 -4.38 17.77
N THR A 442 11.07 -3.13 17.39
CA THR A 442 10.80 -2.04 18.33
C THR A 442 9.50 -1.36 17.95
N GLY A 443 8.53 -1.30 18.87
CA GLY A 443 7.30 -0.54 18.73
C GLY A 443 7.54 0.97 18.91
N GLY A 444 6.45 1.70 19.10
CA GLY A 444 6.37 3.15 19.19
C GLY A 444 5.77 3.62 20.51
N GLY A 445 4.88 4.61 20.43
CA GLY A 445 4.25 5.24 21.59
C GLY A 445 2.76 4.91 21.80
N ALA A 446 2.26 3.85 21.16
CA ALA A 446 0.89 3.37 21.26
C ALA A 446 0.88 1.88 21.62
N ASP A 447 -0.31 1.33 21.92
CA ASP A 447 -0.48 -0.07 22.31
C ASP A 447 -0.17 -1.03 21.13
N ASP A 448 1.06 -1.50 21.02
CA ASP A 448 1.57 -2.23 19.86
C ASP A 448 1.43 -3.75 19.99
N VAL A 449 1.58 -4.45 18.87
CA VAL A 449 1.67 -5.92 18.84
C VAL A 449 2.92 -6.31 18.06
N LEU A 450 3.86 -6.97 18.75
CA LEU A 450 5.13 -7.43 18.18
C LEU A 450 5.14 -8.95 18.17
N ILE A 451 5.40 -9.55 17.01
CA ILE A 451 5.48 -10.99 16.80
C ILE A 451 6.85 -11.31 16.19
N GLY A 452 7.74 -11.93 16.96
CA GLY A 452 9.09 -12.34 16.55
C GLY A 452 9.02 -13.37 15.44
N GLY A 453 8.65 -14.60 15.79
CA GLY A 453 8.38 -15.67 14.83
C GLY A 453 9.25 -16.89 15.09
N THR A 454 10.16 -17.24 14.19
CA THR A 454 11.10 -18.34 14.38
C THR A 454 12.52 -17.79 14.50
N GLY A 455 13.27 -18.21 15.52
CA GLY A 455 14.61 -17.70 15.78
C GLY A 455 14.69 -17.00 17.12
N ASN A 456 15.83 -16.41 17.47
CA ASN A 456 16.00 -15.80 18.79
C ASN A 456 15.83 -14.29 18.67
N ASP A 457 14.66 -13.80 19.03
CA ASP A 457 14.22 -12.45 18.72
C ASP A 457 14.44 -11.50 19.90
N THR A 458 14.50 -10.20 19.59
CA THR A 458 14.49 -9.11 20.57
C THR A 458 13.32 -8.20 20.29
N LEU A 459 12.34 -8.18 21.21
CA LEU A 459 11.12 -7.39 21.09
C LEU A 459 11.14 -6.27 22.14
N ARG A 460 10.90 -5.03 21.71
CA ARG A 460 10.79 -3.84 22.56
C ARG A 460 9.44 -3.17 22.31
N GLY A 461 8.54 -3.16 23.28
CA GLY A 461 7.21 -2.55 23.17
C GLY A 461 7.31 -1.05 22.95
N GLY A 462 7.85 -0.33 23.94
CA GLY A 462 7.97 1.12 23.86
C GLY A 462 7.08 1.78 24.91
N ALA A 463 6.19 2.67 24.48
CA ALA A 463 5.17 3.22 25.38
C ALA A 463 3.78 2.79 24.88
N GLY A 464 2.86 2.51 25.80
CA GLY A 464 1.57 1.92 25.47
C GLY A 464 1.41 0.58 26.19
N ASP A 465 0.21 0.03 26.19
CA ASP A 465 -0.04 -1.32 26.70
C ASP A 465 0.29 -2.33 25.59
N ASP A 466 1.52 -2.84 25.55
CA ASP A 466 2.04 -3.62 24.43
C ASP A 466 1.82 -5.13 24.58
N VAL A 467 1.73 -5.83 23.44
CA VAL A 467 1.63 -7.30 23.39
C VAL A 467 2.82 -7.86 22.61
N LEU A 468 3.70 -8.59 23.30
CA LEU A 468 4.93 -9.12 22.74
C LEU A 468 4.88 -10.67 22.70
N LEU A 469 4.99 -11.23 21.50
CA LEU A 469 5.03 -12.67 21.25
C LEU A 469 6.36 -13.02 20.57
N GLY A 470 7.29 -13.63 21.30
CA GLY A 470 8.54 -14.14 20.72
C GLY A 470 8.27 -15.27 19.73
N SER A 471 7.32 -16.15 20.08
CA SER A 471 7.04 -17.40 19.35
C SER A 471 8.26 -18.33 19.48
N THR A 472 8.59 -19.13 18.46
CA THR A 472 9.59 -20.19 18.68
C THR A 472 11.01 -19.64 18.74
N GLY A 473 11.67 -19.81 19.88
CA GLY A 473 13.05 -19.36 20.00
C GLY A 473 13.45 -19.17 21.45
N ALA A 474 14.62 -18.61 21.70
CA ALA A 474 14.94 -18.06 23.01
C ALA A 474 14.94 -16.54 22.91
N ASP A 475 13.80 -15.95 23.27
CA ASP A 475 13.50 -14.56 22.95
C ASP A 475 13.77 -13.60 24.11
N THR A 476 13.98 -12.33 23.77
CA THR A 476 14.29 -11.27 24.72
C THR A 476 13.24 -10.17 24.64
N PHE A 477 12.57 -9.91 25.77
CA PHE A 477 11.49 -8.92 25.85
C PHE A 477 11.87 -7.70 26.68
N PHE A 478 11.43 -6.54 26.21
CA PHE A 478 11.41 -5.27 26.93
C PHE A 478 10.01 -4.66 26.75
N GLY A 479 9.26 -4.45 27.83
CA GLY A 479 7.93 -3.84 27.78
C GLY A 479 8.02 -2.35 27.51
N GLY A 480 8.39 -1.60 28.55
CA GLY A 480 8.65 -0.17 28.46
C GLY A 480 7.76 0.59 29.43
N SER A 481 6.82 1.39 28.96
CA SER A 481 5.85 2.04 29.85
C SER A 481 4.43 1.71 29.44
N GLY A 482 3.59 1.31 30.39
CA GLY A 482 2.27 0.77 30.11
C GLY A 482 2.13 -0.59 30.76
N ASN A 483 0.98 -1.25 30.59
CA ASN A 483 0.76 -2.59 31.11
C ASN A 483 1.01 -3.60 30.00
N ASP A 484 2.19 -4.20 30.01
CA ASP A 484 2.65 -5.04 28.92
C ASP A 484 2.32 -6.52 29.14
N ILE A 485 2.11 -7.22 28.04
CA ILE A 485 1.87 -8.67 28.03
C ILE A 485 2.97 -9.37 27.24
N PHE A 486 3.71 -10.25 27.92
CA PHE A 486 4.72 -11.12 27.32
C PHE A 486 4.17 -12.53 27.18
N TYR A 487 4.16 -13.07 25.97
CA TYR A 487 3.88 -14.49 25.75
C TYR A 487 5.19 -15.28 25.72
N ILE A 488 5.26 -16.25 26.61
CA ILE A 488 6.42 -17.09 26.88
C ILE A 488 6.07 -18.50 26.41
N ASP A 489 6.80 -19.03 25.43
CA ASP A 489 6.56 -20.40 24.95
C ASP A 489 7.82 -21.28 25.09
N ASN A 490 8.97 -20.67 25.37
CA ASN A 490 10.24 -21.34 25.51
C ASN A 490 10.90 -21.04 26.85
N THR A 491 11.54 -22.05 27.43
CA THR A 491 12.33 -21.89 28.67
C THR A 491 13.54 -20.95 28.54
N GLY A 492 13.97 -20.67 27.31
CA GLY A 492 15.03 -19.72 27.00
C GLY A 492 14.58 -18.26 26.99
N ASP A 493 13.27 -18.02 26.98
CA ASP A 493 12.70 -16.68 26.93
C ASP A 493 13.02 -15.87 28.19
N ARG A 494 13.22 -14.57 27.98
CA ARG A 494 13.59 -13.67 29.05
C ARG A 494 12.91 -12.32 28.91
N VAL A 495 12.12 -11.96 29.93
CA VAL A 495 11.75 -10.56 30.17
C VAL A 495 12.93 -9.88 30.87
N VAL A 496 13.62 -9.01 30.14
CA VAL A 496 14.77 -8.27 30.69
C VAL A 496 14.30 -7.11 31.54
N ASP A 497 13.25 -6.42 31.09
CA ASP A 497 12.66 -5.27 31.75
C ASP A 497 11.21 -5.10 31.28
N GLY A 498 10.24 -5.36 32.16
CA GLY A 498 8.83 -5.04 31.87
C GLY A 498 8.58 -3.54 31.92
N GLY A 499 9.29 -2.84 32.78
CA GLY A 499 9.31 -1.39 32.84
C GLY A 499 8.27 -0.79 33.81
N ASP A 500 7.65 0.31 33.42
CA ASP A 500 6.68 1.05 34.24
C ASP A 500 5.26 0.54 33.98
N GLY A 501 4.59 -0.04 34.97
CA GLY A 501 3.20 -0.45 34.80
C GLY A 501 2.80 -1.61 35.69
N THR A 502 1.86 -2.41 35.21
CA THR A 502 1.55 -3.73 35.77
C THR A 502 1.66 -4.76 34.67
N ASP A 503 2.80 -5.43 34.64
CA ASP A 503 3.20 -6.25 33.52
C ASP A 503 2.96 -7.73 33.78
N LYS A 504 2.59 -8.43 32.71
CA LYS A 504 2.11 -9.80 32.79
C LYS A 504 2.86 -10.70 31.82
N ALA A 505 3.49 -11.74 32.36
CA ALA A 505 3.95 -12.88 31.58
C ALA A 505 2.88 -13.99 31.52
N ILE A 506 2.65 -14.51 30.33
CA ILE A 506 1.74 -15.63 30.03
C ILE A 506 2.57 -16.76 29.45
N ILE A 507 2.60 -17.91 30.13
CA ILE A 507 3.13 -19.14 29.57
C ILE A 507 2.07 -19.68 28.60
N ASN A 508 2.45 -19.84 27.34
CA ASN A 508 1.61 -20.32 26.25
C ASN A 508 2.18 -21.59 25.63
N ALA A 509 2.54 -22.53 26.50
CA ALA A 509 2.96 -23.86 26.12
C ALA A 509 1.87 -24.86 26.52
N ALA A 510 1.56 -25.82 25.64
CA ALA A 510 0.59 -26.88 25.95
C ALA A 510 1.17 -27.97 26.88
N ALA A 511 2.49 -27.95 27.10
CA ALA A 511 3.20 -28.83 28.01
C ALA A 511 3.82 -27.98 29.12
N GLY A 512 3.94 -28.54 30.32
CA GLY A 512 4.47 -27.83 31.48
C GLY A 512 5.88 -27.29 31.26
N VAL A 513 6.12 -26.06 31.73
CA VAL A 513 7.37 -25.31 31.53
C VAL A 513 8.13 -25.12 32.83
N ALA A 514 9.45 -25.30 32.81
CA ALA A 514 10.33 -24.96 33.93
C ALA A 514 10.98 -23.59 33.74
N LEU A 515 10.34 -22.55 34.27
CA LEU A 515 10.70 -21.15 34.08
C LEU A 515 11.36 -20.57 35.33
N LYS A 516 12.52 -19.92 35.14
CA LYS A 516 13.19 -19.16 36.20
C LYS A 516 13.02 -17.67 35.97
N VAL A 517 12.13 -17.06 36.75
CA VAL A 517 11.79 -15.64 36.63
C VAL A 517 12.54 -14.76 37.64
N GLY A 518 13.32 -15.35 38.55
CA GLY A 518 14.12 -14.64 39.57
C GLY A 518 15.02 -13.49 39.07
N GLY A 519 15.36 -13.48 37.79
CA GLY A 519 16.17 -12.42 37.14
C GLY A 519 15.37 -11.47 36.24
N TRP A 520 14.04 -11.60 36.19
CA TRP A 520 13.16 -10.71 35.46
C TRP A 520 12.92 -9.45 36.27
N VAL A 521 12.81 -8.31 35.60
CA VAL A 521 12.64 -6.99 36.21
C VAL A 521 11.30 -6.43 35.72
N GLY A 522 10.53 -5.81 36.63
CA GLY A 522 9.26 -5.17 36.30
C GLY A 522 8.20 -6.15 35.78
N VAL A 523 8.10 -7.35 36.35
CA VAL A 523 6.99 -8.26 36.02
C VAL A 523 6.27 -8.55 37.33
N GLU A 524 4.99 -8.18 37.40
CA GLU A 524 4.17 -8.33 38.61
C GLU A 524 3.30 -9.58 38.57
N ARG A 525 3.10 -10.20 37.39
CA ARG A 525 2.24 -11.38 37.25
C ARG A 525 2.78 -12.40 36.26
N VAL A 526 2.80 -13.68 36.65
CA VAL A 526 3.11 -14.82 35.76
C VAL A 526 1.95 -15.82 35.80
N VAL A 527 1.54 -16.33 34.63
CA VAL A 527 0.40 -17.27 34.49
C VAL A 527 0.80 -18.50 33.66
N GLY A 528 0.69 -19.70 34.23
CA GLY A 528 1.00 -21.01 33.62
C GLY A 528 -0.07 -21.57 32.66
N TYR A 529 -1.35 -21.32 32.97
CA TYR A 529 -2.52 -21.83 32.25
C TYR A 529 -2.65 -23.37 32.20
N LEU A 530 -1.84 -24.08 31.40
CA LEU A 530 -1.96 -25.52 31.14
C LEU A 530 -0.63 -26.25 31.33
N GLY A 531 -0.68 -27.44 31.92
CA GLY A 531 0.47 -28.33 32.03
C GLY A 531 1.09 -28.27 33.43
N ASP A 532 2.04 -29.17 33.70
CA ASP A 532 2.74 -29.23 34.99
C ASP A 532 3.84 -28.17 35.03
N ASP A 533 3.51 -26.94 35.44
CA ASP A 533 4.42 -25.80 35.38
C ASP A 533 5.32 -25.70 36.60
N ARG A 534 6.57 -25.31 36.39
CA ARG A 534 7.50 -24.96 37.45
C ARG A 534 7.94 -23.51 37.29
N ILE A 535 7.34 -22.62 38.07
CA ILE A 535 7.66 -21.18 38.07
C ILE A 535 8.48 -20.86 39.32
N ASP A 536 9.73 -20.46 39.10
CA ASP A 536 10.71 -20.19 40.15
C ASP A 536 11.11 -18.71 40.15
N ALA A 537 10.50 -17.93 41.05
CA ALA A 537 10.82 -16.53 41.28
C ALA A 537 11.90 -16.32 42.36
N THR A 538 12.63 -17.38 42.74
CA THR A 538 13.77 -17.26 43.67
C THR A 538 14.76 -16.20 43.18
N GLY A 539 14.96 -15.15 43.98
CA GLY A 539 15.81 -14.00 43.63
C GLY A 539 15.02 -12.71 43.40
N MET A 540 13.71 -12.77 43.18
CA MET A 540 12.85 -11.59 43.19
C MET A 540 12.72 -11.04 44.61
N THR A 541 12.84 -9.71 44.73
CA THR A 541 12.61 -8.97 45.98
C THR A 541 11.31 -8.15 45.95
N GLN A 542 10.66 -8.13 44.79
CA GLN A 542 9.39 -7.45 44.57
C GLN A 542 8.25 -8.44 44.75
N ASN A 543 7.06 -7.93 45.04
CA ASN A 543 5.88 -8.77 45.18
C ASN A 543 5.50 -9.34 43.81
N ILE A 544 5.26 -10.64 43.73
CA ILE A 544 4.80 -11.30 42.50
C ILE A 544 3.44 -11.97 42.70
N VAL A 545 2.63 -11.98 41.63
CA VAL A 545 1.45 -12.82 41.53
C VAL A 545 1.74 -14.02 40.62
N LEU A 546 1.77 -15.21 41.18
CA LEU A 546 1.93 -16.46 40.44
C LEU A 546 0.58 -17.17 40.30
N VAL A 547 0.26 -17.61 39.09
CA VAL A 547 -0.92 -18.43 38.81
C VAL A 547 -0.47 -19.67 38.06
N GLY A 548 -0.67 -20.86 38.63
CA GLY A 548 -0.37 -22.15 38.00
C GLY A 548 -1.36 -22.46 36.88
N GLY A 549 -2.56 -22.90 37.25
CA GLY A 549 -3.65 -23.16 36.32
C GLY A 549 -4.12 -24.60 36.42
N LEU A 550 -4.08 -25.32 35.30
CA LEU A 550 -4.37 -26.75 35.24
C LEU A 550 -3.06 -27.53 35.17
N GLY A 551 -2.86 -28.50 36.05
CA GLY A 551 -1.67 -29.35 36.03
C GLY A 551 -1.04 -29.40 37.41
N ARG A 552 -0.03 -30.25 37.60
CA ARG A 552 0.67 -30.34 38.89
C ARG A 552 1.78 -29.31 38.93
N ASP A 553 1.47 -28.17 39.51
CA ASP A 553 2.32 -27.00 39.46
C ASP A 553 3.28 -26.93 40.65
N ARG A 554 4.45 -26.35 40.41
CA ARG A 554 5.41 -25.98 41.44
C ARG A 554 5.75 -24.51 41.34
N LEU A 555 5.24 -23.73 42.29
CA LEU A 555 5.35 -22.28 42.31
C LEU A 555 6.23 -21.82 43.47
N THR A 556 7.14 -20.87 43.22
CA THR A 556 8.00 -20.28 44.26
C THR A 556 8.02 -18.76 44.14
N GLY A 557 7.60 -18.03 45.18
CA GLY A 557 7.35 -16.57 45.18
C GLY A 557 8.59 -15.68 45.28
N GLY A 558 9.54 -16.00 46.15
CA GLY A 558 10.77 -15.23 46.30
C GLY A 558 10.88 -14.57 47.67
N ASN A 559 11.35 -13.32 47.75
CA ASN A 559 11.48 -12.57 49.01
C ASN A 559 10.43 -11.43 49.16
N GLY A 560 9.45 -11.35 48.25
CA GLY A 560 8.41 -10.33 48.23
C GLY A 560 7.21 -10.70 49.12
N ASN A 561 6.21 -9.84 49.20
CA ASN A 561 4.91 -10.24 49.76
C ASN A 561 4.04 -10.77 48.61
N ASP A 562 4.15 -12.06 48.36
CA ASP A 562 3.71 -12.69 47.13
C ASP A 562 2.28 -13.21 47.22
N ARG A 563 1.64 -13.38 46.06
CA ARG A 563 0.33 -14.04 45.96
C ARG A 563 0.44 -15.21 45.01
N ILE A 564 0.22 -16.41 45.52
CA ILE A 564 0.36 -17.65 44.75
C ILE A 564 -1.00 -18.34 44.69
N PHE A 565 -1.46 -18.63 43.48
CA PHE A 565 -2.68 -19.39 43.19
C PHE A 565 -2.29 -20.58 42.33
N SER A 566 -2.27 -21.81 42.87
CA SER A 566 -1.80 -22.95 42.07
C SER A 566 -2.89 -23.51 41.16
N GLY A 567 -4.12 -23.69 41.63
CA GLY A 567 -5.26 -23.97 40.74
C GLY A 567 -5.84 -25.37 40.92
N GLU A 568 -5.86 -26.17 39.85
CA GLU A 568 -6.36 -27.55 39.89
C GLU A 568 -5.21 -28.57 39.83
N SER A 569 -5.37 -29.69 40.54
CA SER A 569 -4.41 -30.80 40.73
C SER A 569 -3.55 -30.64 41.97
N ASN A 570 -2.65 -31.60 42.19
CA ASN A 570 -1.83 -31.64 43.39
C ASN A 570 -0.58 -30.78 43.20
N ASP A 571 -0.56 -29.63 43.83
CA ASP A 571 0.45 -28.61 43.60
C ASP A 571 1.46 -28.50 44.74
N THR A 572 2.55 -27.79 44.50
CA THR A 572 3.52 -27.41 45.53
C THR A 572 3.80 -25.92 45.47
N LEU A 573 3.45 -25.22 46.55
CA LEU A 573 3.63 -23.79 46.67
C LEU A 573 4.70 -23.50 47.73
N LEU A 574 5.64 -22.62 47.39
CA LEU A 574 6.64 -22.07 48.30
C LEU A 574 6.56 -20.54 48.26
N GLY A 575 6.19 -19.89 49.36
CA GLY A 575 6.13 -18.42 49.44
C GLY A 575 7.52 -17.82 49.34
N GLY A 576 8.34 -18.15 50.33
CA GLY A 576 9.76 -17.85 50.37
C GLY A 576 10.07 -16.97 51.57
N GLY A 577 10.25 -15.67 51.39
CA GLY A 577 10.33 -14.72 52.48
C GLY A 577 9.38 -13.57 52.23
N GLY A 578 8.82 -12.97 53.28
CA GLY A 578 7.79 -11.93 53.14
C GLY A 578 6.49 -12.37 53.80
N ALA A 579 5.45 -11.56 53.69
CA ALA A 579 4.11 -11.92 54.15
C ALA A 579 3.28 -12.34 52.96
N ASP A 580 3.26 -13.65 52.71
CA ASP A 580 2.72 -14.25 51.50
C ASP A 580 1.26 -14.67 51.67
N ALA A 581 0.54 -14.72 50.54
CA ALA A 581 -0.80 -15.31 50.47
C ALA A 581 -0.79 -16.48 49.47
N LEU A 582 -0.93 -17.70 50.00
CA LEU A 582 -0.83 -18.94 49.25
C LEU A 582 -2.19 -19.66 49.20
N ILE A 583 -2.63 -19.97 47.99
CA ILE A 583 -3.94 -20.57 47.72
C ILE A 583 -3.72 -21.80 46.84
N GLY A 584 -3.91 -22.99 47.41
CA GLY A 584 -3.76 -24.29 46.72
C GLY A 584 -4.86 -24.48 45.67
N GLY A 585 -6.11 -24.53 46.10
CA GLY A 585 -7.23 -24.65 45.18
C GLY A 585 -7.83 -26.04 45.25
N ALA A 586 -7.80 -26.80 44.16
CA ALA A 586 -8.40 -28.14 44.12
C ALA A 586 -7.32 -29.20 43.93
N GLY A 587 -7.16 -30.11 44.89
CA GLY A 587 -6.15 -31.15 44.81
C GLY A 587 -5.59 -31.49 46.18
N HIS A 588 -4.53 -32.30 46.21
CA HIS A 588 -3.77 -32.54 47.43
C HIS A 588 -2.53 -31.66 47.41
N ASP A 589 -2.65 -30.47 47.96
CA ASP A 589 -1.63 -29.44 47.80
C ASP A 589 -0.60 -29.47 48.93
N ARG A 590 0.65 -29.16 48.61
CA ARG A 590 1.68 -28.88 49.62
C ARG A 590 1.98 -27.39 49.62
N ILE A 591 1.75 -26.73 50.75
CA ILE A 591 1.87 -25.28 50.88
C ILE A 591 2.86 -24.94 52.01
N ASP A 592 3.93 -24.22 51.68
CA ASP A 592 4.93 -23.72 52.63
C ASP A 592 5.12 -22.22 52.38
N GLY A 593 4.77 -21.36 53.34
CA GLY A 593 4.92 -19.91 53.21
C GLY A 593 6.38 -19.46 53.32
N GLY A 594 7.24 -20.27 53.95
CA GLY A 594 8.59 -19.86 54.26
C GLY A 594 8.62 -18.88 55.42
N ALA A 595 9.41 -17.81 55.32
CA ALA A 595 9.68 -16.88 56.41
C ALA A 595 8.79 -15.63 56.36
N GLY A 596 7.99 -15.39 57.38
CA GLY A 596 7.32 -14.11 57.57
C GLY A 596 6.02 -14.26 58.32
N ASN A 597 4.93 -13.67 57.83
CA ASN A 597 3.63 -13.89 58.46
C ASN A 597 2.65 -14.19 57.35
N ASP A 598 2.46 -15.48 57.10
CA ASP A 598 1.86 -15.95 55.87
C ASP A 598 0.39 -16.35 56.06
N PHE A 599 -0.33 -16.33 54.96
CA PHE A 599 -1.74 -16.68 54.90
C PHE A 599 -1.97 -17.84 53.94
N TYR A 600 -2.61 -18.90 54.43
CA TYR A 600 -2.82 -20.14 53.71
C TYR A 600 -4.31 -20.42 53.51
N LEU A 601 -4.66 -20.82 52.29
CA LEU A 601 -5.90 -21.49 51.94
C LEU A 601 -5.56 -22.78 51.19
N GLY A 602 -5.90 -23.93 51.77
CA GLY A 602 -5.72 -25.23 51.12
C GLY A 602 -6.70 -25.41 49.96
N GLY A 603 -7.97 -25.09 50.22
CA GLY A 603 -9.06 -25.31 49.29
C GLY A 603 -9.70 -26.70 49.47
N SER A 604 -9.89 -27.43 48.37
CA SER A 604 -10.54 -28.74 48.40
C SER A 604 -9.54 -29.85 48.17
N GLY A 605 -9.58 -30.87 49.01
CA GLY A 605 -8.76 -32.06 48.90
C GLY A 605 -8.15 -32.37 50.24
N ALA A 606 -6.93 -32.91 50.25
CA ALA A 606 -6.23 -33.25 51.49
C ALA A 606 -4.87 -32.58 51.43
N ASP A 607 -4.78 -31.44 52.09
CA ASP A 607 -3.70 -30.50 51.92
C ASP A 607 -2.67 -30.65 53.02
N THR A 608 -1.43 -30.33 52.71
CA THR A 608 -0.31 -30.36 53.66
C THR A 608 0.26 -28.96 53.79
N PHE A 609 -0.01 -28.34 54.94
CA PHE A 609 0.59 -27.07 55.34
C PHE A 609 1.92 -27.36 56.03
N ALA A 610 3.02 -26.84 55.53
CA ALA A 610 4.36 -27.16 55.99
C ALA A 610 5.11 -25.92 56.46
N TRP A 611 6.01 -26.11 57.43
CA TRP A 611 6.83 -25.02 57.98
C TRP A 611 8.29 -25.43 58.11
N SER A 612 9.17 -24.45 57.88
CA SER A 612 10.60 -24.51 58.15
C SER A 612 10.99 -23.52 59.26
N ASP A 613 12.19 -23.64 59.80
CA ASP A 613 12.66 -22.74 60.87
C ASP A 613 12.52 -21.25 60.48
N GLY A 614 11.98 -20.45 61.41
CA GLY A 614 11.84 -19.00 61.22
C GLY A 614 10.60 -18.58 60.41
N PHE A 615 9.58 -19.45 60.33
CA PHE A 615 8.37 -19.19 59.56
C PHE A 615 7.50 -18.01 60.06
N GLY A 616 7.69 -17.57 61.30
CA GLY A 616 6.95 -16.45 61.89
C GLY A 616 5.50 -16.77 62.24
N ARG A 617 4.56 -15.86 61.98
CA ARG A 617 3.18 -15.95 62.50
C ARG A 617 2.16 -16.16 61.39
N ASP A 618 1.83 -17.41 61.20
CA ASP A 618 1.06 -17.87 60.05
C ASP A 618 -0.41 -18.11 60.39
N VAL A 619 -1.25 -18.01 59.39
CA VAL A 619 -2.69 -18.23 59.49
C VAL A 619 -3.15 -19.21 58.41
N VAL A 620 -3.70 -20.35 58.84
CA VAL A 620 -4.41 -21.31 57.98
C VAL A 620 -5.89 -21.10 58.18
N LYS A 621 -6.64 -20.81 57.11
CA LYS A 621 -8.05 -20.39 57.26
C LYS A 621 -9.09 -21.51 57.12
N ASP A 622 -8.78 -22.59 56.41
CA ASP A 622 -9.75 -23.61 56.00
C ASP A 622 -9.33 -25.04 56.36
N PHE A 623 -8.48 -25.21 57.37
CA PHE A 623 -8.03 -26.52 57.83
C PHE A 623 -9.19 -27.48 58.16
N VAL A 624 -9.16 -28.66 57.54
CA VAL A 624 -10.14 -29.74 57.71
C VAL A 624 -9.51 -30.92 58.46
N ASP A 625 -9.98 -31.11 59.69
CA ASP A 625 -9.62 -32.25 60.57
C ASP A 625 -9.75 -33.62 59.87
N GLY A 626 -8.78 -34.51 60.13
CA GLY A 626 -8.72 -35.86 59.57
C GLY A 626 -8.43 -35.94 58.08
N THR A 627 -8.45 -34.82 57.37
CA THR A 627 -8.19 -34.72 55.92
C THR A 627 -6.85 -34.05 55.70
N ASP A 628 -6.69 -32.81 56.17
CA ASP A 628 -5.47 -32.03 56.02
C ASP A 628 -4.37 -32.49 56.99
N LYS A 629 -3.16 -31.99 56.74
CA LYS A 629 -1.95 -32.27 57.50
C LYS A 629 -1.19 -31.00 57.84
N LEU A 630 -0.70 -30.94 59.08
CA LEU A 630 0.22 -29.95 59.59
C LEU A 630 1.61 -30.57 59.68
N ASP A 631 2.50 -30.16 58.79
CA ASP A 631 3.85 -30.71 58.65
C ASP A 631 4.89 -29.84 59.36
N PHE A 632 5.31 -30.33 60.52
CA PHE A 632 6.36 -29.73 61.35
C PHE A 632 7.71 -30.44 61.19
N SER A 633 7.84 -31.37 60.23
CA SER A 633 9.09 -32.10 60.01
C SER A 633 10.26 -31.20 59.58
N GLY A 634 9.97 -29.99 59.10
CA GLY A 634 10.95 -28.97 58.75
C GLY A 634 11.48 -28.13 59.93
N LEU A 635 10.92 -28.28 61.14
CA LEU A 635 11.33 -27.50 62.31
C LEU A 635 12.42 -28.18 63.13
N SER A 636 13.48 -27.44 63.46
CA SER A 636 14.54 -27.92 64.32
C SER A 636 14.05 -28.12 65.76
N GLY A 637 14.27 -29.32 66.30
CA GLY A 637 13.90 -29.65 67.69
C GLY A 637 12.43 -29.99 67.92
N VAL A 638 11.63 -30.14 66.86
CA VAL A 638 10.25 -30.64 66.93
C VAL A 638 10.21 -32.05 66.35
N SER A 639 10.04 -33.04 67.22
CA SER A 639 10.04 -34.47 66.86
C SER A 639 8.73 -35.19 67.19
N GLY A 640 7.80 -34.49 67.85
CA GLY A 640 6.48 -35.02 68.15
C GLY A 640 5.60 -34.01 68.86
N LEU A 641 4.36 -34.42 69.16
CA LEU A 641 3.34 -33.58 69.81
C LEU A 641 3.77 -32.98 71.15
N SER A 642 4.65 -33.66 71.90
CA SER A 642 5.16 -33.14 73.17
C SER A 642 5.98 -31.86 73.03
N ASP A 643 6.49 -31.62 71.82
CA ASP A 643 7.32 -30.46 71.51
C ASP A 643 6.46 -29.26 71.07
N LEU A 644 5.13 -29.43 70.94
CA LEU A 644 4.20 -28.36 70.58
C LEU A 644 3.37 -27.87 71.78
N SER A 645 3.15 -26.57 71.84
CA SER A 645 2.13 -25.91 72.67
C SER A 645 0.91 -25.60 71.81
N ILE A 646 -0.21 -26.26 72.11
CA ILE A 646 -1.51 -26.06 71.45
C ILE A 646 -2.46 -25.39 72.44
N ARG A 647 -3.03 -24.25 72.07
CA ARG A 647 -3.98 -23.51 72.92
C ARG A 647 -5.15 -22.93 72.13
N GLN A 648 -6.32 -22.89 72.76
CA GLN A 648 -7.48 -22.15 72.24
C GLN A 648 -7.34 -20.65 72.52
N SER A 649 -7.64 -19.81 71.53
CA SER A 649 -7.69 -18.35 71.66
C SER A 649 -8.92 -17.80 70.93
N GLY A 650 -10.02 -17.58 71.66
CA GLY A 650 -11.29 -17.23 71.04
C GLY A 650 -11.79 -18.36 70.14
N ALA A 651 -12.12 -18.04 68.89
CA ALA A 651 -12.55 -19.02 67.88
C ALA A 651 -11.38 -19.77 67.22
N HIS A 652 -10.12 -19.44 67.54
CA HIS A 652 -8.95 -19.95 66.83
C HIS A 652 -8.14 -20.93 67.67
N ALA A 653 -7.53 -21.93 67.02
CA ALA A 653 -6.49 -22.76 67.61
C ALA A 653 -5.12 -22.16 67.29
N ILE A 654 -4.25 -22.05 68.28
CA ILE A 654 -2.89 -21.52 68.11
C ILE A 654 -1.89 -22.61 68.51
N LEU A 655 -0.98 -22.93 67.59
CA LEU A 655 0.09 -23.90 67.73
C LEU A 655 1.44 -23.18 67.70
N SER A 656 2.38 -23.61 68.52
CA SER A 656 3.75 -23.07 68.57
C SER A 656 4.71 -24.14 69.10
N ALA A 657 5.98 -24.13 68.71
CA ALA A 657 6.98 -24.98 69.34
C ALA A 657 7.15 -24.57 70.82
N THR A 658 7.40 -25.55 71.70
CA THR A 658 7.48 -25.31 73.14
C THR A 658 8.68 -24.42 73.45
N GLY A 659 8.42 -23.21 73.97
CA GLY A 659 9.45 -22.22 74.26
C GLY A 659 9.74 -21.26 73.11
N ASP A 660 9.07 -21.43 71.96
CA ASP A 660 9.11 -20.48 70.85
C ASP A 660 7.99 -19.43 71.00
N GLY A 661 8.38 -18.18 71.22
CA GLY A 661 7.47 -17.04 71.25
C GLY A 661 7.48 -16.20 69.98
N ALA A 662 8.37 -16.52 69.03
CA ALA A 662 8.53 -15.80 67.79
C ALA A 662 7.59 -16.36 66.72
N ASN A 663 7.51 -17.69 66.62
CA ASN A 663 6.75 -18.37 65.57
C ASN A 663 5.47 -19.04 66.12
N SER A 664 4.39 -18.98 65.34
CA SER A 664 3.12 -19.61 65.71
C SER A 664 2.23 -19.82 64.49
N VAL A 665 1.52 -20.94 64.45
CA VAL A 665 0.46 -21.22 63.45
C VAL A 665 -0.90 -20.98 64.09
N THR A 666 -1.74 -20.18 63.44
CA THR A 666 -3.13 -19.96 63.82
C THR A 666 -4.03 -20.69 62.84
N LEU A 667 -4.78 -21.68 63.33
CA LEU A 667 -5.89 -22.26 62.57
C LEU A 667 -7.14 -21.41 62.84
N ALA A 668 -7.58 -20.66 61.83
CA ALA A 668 -8.72 -19.76 61.94
C ALA A 668 -10.01 -20.56 62.12
N ASP A 669 -10.93 -20.02 62.92
CA ASP A 669 -12.23 -20.62 63.25
C ASP A 669 -12.22 -22.13 63.59
N PHE A 670 -11.11 -22.62 64.15
CA PHE A 670 -10.88 -24.02 64.47
C PHE A 670 -10.86 -24.28 65.99
N ASN A 671 -11.48 -25.39 66.40
CA ASN A 671 -11.47 -25.85 67.79
C ASN A 671 -10.27 -26.77 68.04
N SER A 672 -9.29 -26.30 68.82
CA SER A 672 -8.06 -27.05 69.15
C SER A 672 -8.29 -28.46 69.73
N ALA A 673 -9.44 -28.73 70.33
CA ALA A 673 -9.77 -30.05 70.85
C ALA A 673 -10.08 -31.11 69.77
N ALA A 674 -10.26 -30.70 68.51
CA ALA A 674 -10.47 -31.60 67.38
C ALA A 674 -9.17 -32.16 66.81
N LEU A 675 -8.00 -31.56 67.09
CA LEU A 675 -6.73 -32.05 66.58
C LEU A 675 -6.38 -33.43 67.14
N GLU A 676 -6.08 -34.38 66.25
CA GLU A 676 -5.61 -35.73 66.56
C GLU A 676 -4.17 -35.95 66.12
N ALA A 677 -3.51 -36.98 66.64
CA ALA A 677 -2.11 -37.28 66.28
C ALA A 677 -1.93 -37.56 64.77
N SER A 678 -2.99 -37.97 64.07
CA SER A 678 -2.98 -38.19 62.62
C SER A 678 -2.93 -36.90 61.79
N ASP A 679 -3.19 -35.74 62.38
CA ASP A 679 -3.16 -34.46 61.68
C ASP A 679 -1.74 -33.91 61.53
N PHE A 680 -0.77 -34.52 62.22
CA PHE A 680 0.59 -34.01 62.30
C PHE A 680 1.57 -34.90 61.56
N ILE A 681 2.54 -34.27 60.91
CA ILE A 681 3.72 -34.91 60.35
C ILE A 681 4.94 -34.39 61.10
N PHE A 682 5.77 -35.31 61.59
CA PHE A 682 7.04 -35.05 62.29
C PHE A 682 8.15 -35.92 61.68
N VAL A 683 9.41 -35.60 62.01
CA VAL A 683 10.61 -36.35 61.57
C VAL A 683 10.69 -37.75 62.19
#